data_AF-A0A6J3CB67-F1
#
_entry.id   AF-A0A6J3CB67-F1
#
_cell.length_a   1.000
_cell.length_b   1.000
_cell.length_c   1.000
_cell.angle_alpha   90.00
_cell.angle_beta   90.00
_cell.angle_gamma   90.00
#
_symmetry.space_group_name_H-M   'P 1'
#
loop_
_entity.id
_entity.type
_entity.pdbx_description
1 polymer ?
#
loop_
_entity_poly.entity_id
_entity_poly.type
_entity_poly.pdbx_seq_one_letter_code
_entity_poly.pdbx_strand_id
1 'polypeptide(L)'
;MATDRLPLHLCNSIKQYLIVRENLKIKLVLIRNETANWRKKLNLKLNVQERVKLILLLVLLLTQNSNGTSFSGSRNSMLRTRIIGTRYGKLQGVILPMDQHKYLKPVEAYLGVPYATPPTGSNRFAPTRAPAPWDDVKTVDQMGPVCPQRLPDISNETQALERMPKGRLEYLRRLLPRLKNQSEDCLYMNIYTPVQVGPTLQAKYPVVIFIHGESFEWNSGNVYDGAVLASYAGIVVITINYRLGILGFLNANPIPHLKARVANYGLMDQIAALHWIQQNIALFGGDAGNVTMLGHGSGAACINFLMISPTVMPGLFQRAILLSGSALSSWALVEDPVSYSVQLAKQSNCTLPEDIVKDHELIVDCLREVPLEELMSAEINTPSYLTAFGPSVDGVVVKTDYAKELLTFFIPNDLQGFTSVSGVNNFKADKRSGDRIFGIRGGQNKYDLLFGVVTSEALWKFSAQDIQNGFEGERRDRIIRTYVRNAYTYHLSEIFFTIVNEYTDWERTVQHPINTRDAAVLAISDAQYVAPLVQTGDFLSVAKSSPDSGPNTFFYVFDYQTKDGDYPQRMGSVHGEELPYLFGAPLVDGLGHFPKNYTKSEVALSEAFILYMANFVRTGNPNEAQRQEGVLPISRERNRYKSIVWDEYDTLHQKYLEIGMKPRMKNHYRAHQLSVWLRLIPEIHRAGMKDVVAKHNLFRNHNDPELYDGLVRPDPLTRANYYDPTLELYRRPIYNVTLDIPSTTMDTYVTTCISVMSARPGSAVTQSHVPNNTQQDVSNLEVAGYTAYSTALSVTIAIGCSLLILNVLIFAGVYYQRDKTRLQVKALQQQQKRNHNSTFDSVSSKHPHYFVGHSQSSSTIVDIDHQDKNAIIAMTNRMPHFTSANCPNVCHTGIQMSNLSQKPSPPSNRGQCTTLPRKVGFSYQQQSQICNASSCMTLPKNATFMSSASNLPDVQAQTGQSQGPGNGSVLPPPSSPPSQHFSQKSRVPQAAMSEMNV
;
A
#
# COMPACT_ATOMS: atom_id res chain seq x y z
N MET A 1 -15.71 60.98 40.39
CA MET A 1 -14.98 59.85 41.03
C MET A 1 -16.00 58.74 41.24
N ALA A 2 -15.70 57.52 40.80
CA ALA A 2 -16.60 56.36 40.87
C ALA A 2 -15.81 55.11 41.30
N THR A 3 -16.51 54.05 41.69
CA THR A 3 -15.96 52.83 42.31
C THR A 3 -15.62 51.73 41.30
N ASP A 4 -14.80 50.76 41.70
CA ASP A 4 -15.23 49.36 41.96
C ASP A 4 -14.00 48.53 42.41
N ARG A 5 -14.00 47.80 43.54
CA ARG A 5 -14.83 46.66 44.01
C ARG A 5 -14.53 45.34 43.29
N LEU A 6 -13.66 44.52 43.90
CA LEU A 6 -13.52 43.10 43.55
C LEU A 6 -14.80 42.29 43.89
N PRO A 7 -15.11 41.22 43.13
CA PRO A 7 -16.31 40.41 43.34
C PRO A 7 -16.21 39.48 44.56
N LEU A 8 -17.27 39.44 45.38
CA LEU A 8 -17.35 38.68 46.64
C LEU A 8 -17.11 37.16 46.49
N HIS A 9 -17.43 36.57 45.34
CA HIS A 9 -17.27 35.13 45.10
C HIS A 9 -15.82 34.64 45.32
N LEU A 10 -14.82 35.43 44.93
CA LEU A 10 -13.42 35.02 45.05
C LEU A 10 -12.97 34.89 46.52
N CYS A 11 -13.49 35.77 47.38
CA CYS A 11 -13.17 35.80 48.81
C CYS A 11 -13.77 34.60 49.58
N ASN A 12 -14.98 34.19 49.22
CA ASN A 12 -15.63 33.02 49.83
C ASN A 12 -14.96 31.70 49.46
N SER A 13 -14.54 31.52 48.20
CA SER A 13 -13.80 30.31 47.76
C SER A 13 -12.46 30.16 48.51
N ILE A 14 -11.74 31.26 48.72
CA ILE A 14 -10.47 31.24 49.47
C ILE A 14 -10.71 30.86 50.95
N LYS A 15 -11.77 31.38 51.58
CA LYS A 15 -12.17 30.96 52.94
C LYS A 15 -12.49 29.47 53.03
N GLN A 16 -13.28 28.92 52.11
CA GLN A 16 -13.61 27.49 52.10
C GLN A 16 -12.36 26.62 51.90
N TYR A 17 -11.45 26.98 51.00
CA TYR A 17 -10.21 26.24 50.77
C TYR A 17 -9.31 26.19 52.01
N LEU A 18 -9.19 27.30 52.75
CA LEU A 18 -8.44 27.36 54.01
C LEU A 18 -9.08 26.50 55.12
N ILE A 19 -10.41 26.54 55.25
CA ILE A 19 -11.14 25.72 56.24
C ILE A 19 -10.98 24.22 55.97
N VAL A 20 -11.03 23.78 54.72
CA VAL A 20 -10.79 22.38 54.35
C VAL A 20 -9.33 21.97 54.65
N ARG A 21 -8.36 22.85 54.35
CA ARG A 21 -6.92 22.59 54.58
C ARG A 21 -6.58 22.39 56.06
N GLU A 22 -7.12 23.20 56.97
CA GLU A 22 -6.89 23.01 58.41
C GLU A 22 -7.61 21.77 58.95
N ASN A 23 -8.84 21.48 58.51
CA ASN A 23 -9.55 20.25 58.90
C ASN A 23 -8.80 18.97 58.48
N LEU A 24 -8.13 18.96 57.32
CA LEU A 24 -7.27 17.83 56.94
C LEU A 24 -6.05 17.67 57.86
N LYS A 25 -5.38 18.77 58.25
CA LYS A 25 -4.26 18.71 59.21
C LYS A 25 -4.71 18.13 60.56
N ILE A 26 -5.84 18.59 61.09
CA ILE A 26 -6.37 18.13 62.39
C ILE A 26 -6.66 16.62 62.34
N LYS A 27 -7.30 16.13 61.27
CA LYS A 27 -7.52 14.67 61.07
C LYS A 27 -6.20 13.89 60.96
N LEU A 28 -5.20 14.39 60.25
CA LEU A 28 -3.88 13.75 60.15
C LEU A 28 -3.14 13.69 61.49
N VAL A 29 -3.25 14.72 62.33
CA VAL A 29 -2.68 14.73 63.69
C VAL A 29 -3.38 13.72 64.61
N LEU A 30 -4.72 13.63 64.55
CA LEU A 30 -5.48 12.64 65.31
C LEU A 30 -5.08 11.20 64.95
N ILE A 31 -5.05 10.86 63.66
CA ILE A 31 -4.63 9.53 63.18
C ILE A 31 -3.19 9.21 63.60
N ARG A 32 -2.29 10.20 63.60
CA ARG A 32 -0.89 10.05 64.05
C ARG A 32 -0.77 9.82 65.56
N ASN A 33 -1.65 10.40 66.37
CA ASN A 33 -1.71 10.14 67.82
C ASN A 33 -2.32 8.76 68.14
N GLU A 34 -3.41 8.37 67.47
CA GLU A 34 -4.02 7.05 67.67
C GLU A 34 -3.07 5.91 67.31
N THR A 35 -2.39 6.02 66.16
CA THR A 35 -1.40 5.01 65.73
C THR A 35 -0.19 4.93 66.67
N ALA A 36 0.23 6.05 67.30
CA ALA A 36 1.25 6.04 68.35
C ALA A 36 0.76 5.35 69.64
N ASN A 37 -0.51 5.55 70.01
CA ASN A 37 -1.12 4.93 71.20
C ASN A 37 -1.31 3.42 71.03
N TRP A 38 -1.74 2.97 69.83
CA TRP A 38 -1.78 1.55 69.46
C TRP A 38 -0.40 0.89 69.51
N ARG A 39 0.65 1.55 69.00
CA ARG A 39 2.05 1.03 69.09
C ARG A 39 2.52 0.86 70.54
N LYS A 40 2.14 1.74 71.47
CA LYS A 40 2.43 1.56 72.91
C LYS A 40 1.67 0.38 73.52
N LYS A 41 0.38 0.17 73.17
CA LYS A 41 -0.39 -0.98 73.66
C LYS A 41 0.15 -2.33 73.17
N LEU A 42 0.65 -2.42 71.93
CA LEU A 42 1.06 -3.69 71.33
C LEU A 42 2.33 -4.31 71.97
N ASN A 43 3.26 -3.49 72.46
CA ASN A 43 4.58 -3.95 72.89
C ASN A 43 4.62 -4.63 74.27
N LEU A 44 3.53 -4.55 75.07
CA LEU A 44 3.58 -4.81 76.52
C LEU A 44 2.86 -6.07 77.01
N LYS A 45 2.24 -6.89 76.14
CA LYS A 45 1.39 -8.01 76.61
C LYS A 45 1.28 -9.26 75.72
N LEU A 46 2.27 -9.55 74.85
CA LEU A 46 2.29 -10.76 74.01
C LEU A 46 3.54 -11.61 74.26
N ASN A 47 3.33 -12.86 74.69
CA ASN A 47 4.36 -13.86 74.97
C ASN A 47 4.92 -14.50 73.67
N VAL A 48 6.10 -15.12 73.71
CA VAL A 48 6.85 -15.57 72.51
C VAL A 48 6.05 -16.56 71.66
N GLN A 49 5.36 -17.52 72.27
CA GLN A 49 4.44 -18.45 71.61
C GLN A 49 3.36 -17.74 70.79
N GLU A 50 2.76 -16.67 71.34
CA GLU A 50 1.72 -15.88 70.66
C GLU A 50 2.32 -15.08 69.50
N ARG A 51 3.53 -14.54 69.65
CA ARG A 51 4.23 -13.83 68.56
C ARG A 51 4.54 -14.76 67.39
N VAL A 52 4.98 -15.99 67.65
CA VAL A 52 5.22 -17.00 66.60
C VAL A 52 3.91 -17.38 65.91
N LYS A 53 2.82 -17.59 66.65
CA LYS A 53 1.48 -17.82 66.06
C LYS A 53 1.03 -16.62 65.21
N LEU A 54 1.21 -15.39 65.68
CA LEU A 54 0.80 -14.19 64.95
C LEU A 54 1.63 -13.99 63.67
N ILE A 55 2.93 -14.33 63.70
CA ILE A 55 3.81 -14.30 62.52
C ILE A 55 3.43 -15.41 61.54
N LEU A 56 3.13 -16.64 61.99
CA LEU A 56 2.60 -17.68 61.10
C LEU A 56 1.25 -17.27 60.48
N LEU A 57 0.36 -16.64 61.25
CA LEU A 57 -0.91 -16.14 60.73
C LEU A 57 -0.70 -15.03 59.69
N LEU A 58 0.25 -14.13 59.92
CA LEU A 58 0.64 -13.09 58.96
C LEU A 58 1.27 -13.66 57.69
N VAL A 59 2.15 -14.66 57.80
CA VAL A 59 2.70 -15.36 56.63
C VAL A 59 1.60 -16.10 55.87
N LEU A 60 0.69 -16.81 56.56
CA LEU A 60 -0.47 -17.45 55.94
C LEU A 60 -1.36 -16.42 55.22
N LEU A 61 -1.73 -15.32 55.86
CA LEU A 61 -2.53 -14.25 55.25
C LEU A 61 -1.83 -13.58 54.07
N LEU A 62 -0.49 -13.43 54.11
CA LEU A 62 0.28 -12.91 52.98
C LEU A 62 0.36 -13.92 51.82
N THR A 63 0.47 -15.22 52.08
CA THR A 63 0.44 -16.27 51.04
C THR A 63 -0.96 -16.49 50.44
N GLN A 64 -2.03 -16.31 51.23
CA GLN A 64 -3.43 -16.44 50.77
C GLN A 64 -3.91 -15.20 49.99
N ASN A 65 -3.29 -14.03 50.17
CA ASN A 65 -3.57 -12.83 49.36
C ASN A 65 -3.01 -12.88 47.93
N SER A 66 -2.46 -14.02 47.48
CA SER A 66 -2.23 -14.30 46.05
C SER A 66 -3.54 -14.36 45.25
N ASN A 67 -4.67 -14.71 45.89
CA ASN A 67 -6.02 -14.58 45.33
C ASN A 67 -6.69 -13.28 45.80
N GLY A 68 -6.00 -12.14 45.59
CA GLY A 68 -6.52 -10.82 45.91
C GLY A 68 -7.69 -10.42 45.01
N THR A 69 -8.91 -10.79 45.41
CA THR A 69 -10.16 -10.26 44.83
C THR A 69 -10.26 -8.76 45.10
N SER A 70 -9.65 -8.00 44.19
CA SER A 70 -9.69 -6.54 44.20
C SER A 70 -11.14 -6.08 44.19
N PHE A 71 -11.60 -5.54 45.32
CA PHE A 71 -12.94 -4.97 45.46
C PHE A 71 -13.07 -3.82 44.46
N SER A 72 -13.75 -4.07 43.33
CA SER A 72 -13.88 -3.13 42.21
C SER A 72 -14.89 -2.02 42.55
N GLY A 73 -14.58 -1.28 43.62
CA GLY A 73 -15.31 -0.13 44.15
C GLY A 73 -15.11 1.16 43.34
N SER A 74 -14.48 1.06 42.16
CA SER A 74 -14.60 2.06 41.10
C SER A 74 -15.12 1.36 39.85
N ARG A 75 -16.45 1.38 39.68
CA ARG A 75 -16.99 1.42 38.32
C ARG A 75 -16.45 2.71 37.71
N ASN A 76 -15.44 2.60 36.84
CA ASN A 76 -15.13 3.70 35.92
C ASN A 76 -16.41 3.97 35.14
N SER A 77 -17.12 5.04 35.51
CA SER A 77 -18.37 5.45 34.88
C SER A 77 -18.04 5.97 33.50
N MET A 78 -17.93 5.04 32.55
CA MET A 78 -17.46 5.27 31.19
C MET A 78 -18.25 6.42 30.59
N LEU A 79 -17.57 7.57 30.43
CA LEU A 79 -18.22 8.84 30.13
C LEU A 79 -18.97 8.68 28.81
N ARG A 80 -20.30 8.77 28.83
CA ARG A 80 -21.12 8.58 27.64
C ARG A 80 -21.08 9.84 26.77
N THR A 81 -21.06 9.66 25.46
CA THR A 81 -21.17 10.78 24.52
C THR A 81 -22.58 11.40 24.58
N ARG A 82 -22.75 12.56 23.93
CA ARG A 82 -24.07 12.98 23.47
C ARG A 82 -24.69 11.88 22.60
N ILE A 83 -26.02 11.77 22.63
CA ILE A 83 -26.76 10.90 21.72
C ILE A 83 -26.79 11.55 20.34
N ILE A 84 -26.43 10.81 19.29
CA ILE A 84 -26.47 11.26 17.90
C ILE A 84 -27.62 10.56 17.18
N GLY A 85 -28.57 11.32 16.64
CA GLY A 85 -29.60 10.80 15.73
C GLY A 85 -29.07 10.74 14.30
N THR A 86 -28.70 9.55 13.84
CA THR A 86 -28.33 9.30 12.43
C THR A 86 -29.58 9.15 11.56
N ARG A 87 -29.41 9.04 10.24
CA ARG A 87 -30.53 8.72 9.32
C ARG A 87 -31.25 7.40 9.65
N TYR A 88 -30.54 6.46 10.29
CA TYR A 88 -31.03 5.11 10.57
C TYR A 88 -31.55 4.95 12.00
N GLY A 89 -31.00 5.69 12.96
CA GLY A 89 -31.42 5.60 14.35
C GLY A 89 -30.48 6.32 15.31
N LYS A 90 -30.77 6.23 16.61
CA LYS A 90 -30.00 6.92 17.65
C LYS A 90 -28.79 6.09 18.06
N LEU A 91 -27.65 6.75 18.27
CA LEU A 91 -26.38 6.17 18.69
C LEU A 91 -25.84 6.85 19.94
N GLN A 92 -25.22 6.09 20.85
CA GLN A 92 -24.45 6.61 21.97
C GLN A 92 -23.14 5.85 22.15
N GLY A 93 -22.02 6.56 22.07
CA GLY A 93 -20.66 6.02 22.25
C GLY A 93 -20.08 6.33 23.62
N VAL A 94 -18.75 6.38 23.68
CA VAL A 94 -17.96 6.65 24.90
C VAL A 94 -16.92 7.74 24.67
N ILE A 95 -16.56 8.45 25.73
CA ILE A 95 -15.51 9.47 25.74
C ILE A 95 -14.26 8.86 26.36
N LEU A 96 -13.20 8.79 25.55
CA LEU A 96 -11.85 8.43 25.97
C LEU A 96 -11.17 9.70 26.50
N PRO A 97 -10.86 9.81 27.81
CA PRO A 97 -10.45 11.09 28.40
C PRO A 97 -9.03 11.51 28.04
N MET A 98 -8.14 10.56 27.73
CA MET A 98 -6.72 10.76 27.39
C MET A 98 -5.84 11.44 28.47
N ASP A 99 -6.36 11.78 29.66
CA ASP A 99 -5.68 12.51 30.76
C ASP A 99 -4.25 12.03 31.13
N GLN A 100 -3.93 10.77 30.87
CA GLN A 100 -2.59 10.20 31.10
C GLN A 100 -1.51 10.84 30.21
N HIS A 101 -1.89 11.37 29.05
CA HIS A 101 -1.00 11.95 28.04
C HIS A 101 -1.35 13.42 27.81
N LYS A 102 -0.64 14.35 28.49
CA LYS A 102 -0.96 15.79 28.55
C LYS A 102 -1.03 16.56 27.22
N TYR A 103 -0.62 15.93 26.12
CA TYR A 103 -0.62 16.44 24.75
C TYR A 103 -1.76 15.88 23.90
N LEU A 104 -2.46 14.84 24.38
CA LEU A 104 -3.66 14.29 23.79
C LEU A 104 -4.89 14.97 24.38
N LYS A 105 -5.88 15.21 23.53
CA LYS A 105 -7.23 15.70 23.88
C LYS A 105 -8.19 14.51 24.03
N PRO A 106 -9.28 14.66 24.81
CA PRO A 106 -10.31 13.62 24.87
C PRO A 106 -11.00 13.40 23.51
N VAL A 107 -11.42 12.16 23.26
CA VAL A 107 -11.98 11.67 22.00
C VAL A 107 -13.35 11.03 22.25
N GLU A 108 -14.36 11.35 21.44
CA GLU A 108 -15.58 10.56 21.36
C GLU A 108 -15.34 9.36 20.43
N ALA A 109 -15.52 8.15 20.93
CA ALA A 109 -15.41 6.90 20.20
C ALA A 109 -16.78 6.22 20.09
N TYR A 110 -17.15 5.86 18.87
CA TYR A 110 -18.37 5.12 18.52
C TYR A 110 -17.94 3.83 17.82
N LEU A 111 -17.95 2.73 18.55
CA LEU A 111 -17.41 1.43 18.11
C LEU A 111 -18.58 0.50 17.73
N GLY A 112 -18.43 -0.28 16.64
CA GLY A 112 -19.50 -1.19 16.20
C GLY A 112 -20.73 -0.47 15.62
N VAL A 113 -20.53 0.64 14.89
CA VAL A 113 -21.60 1.35 14.19
C VAL A 113 -21.98 0.59 12.90
N PRO A 114 -23.21 0.08 12.74
CA PRO A 114 -23.62 -0.64 11.53
C PRO A 114 -23.78 0.34 10.36
N TYR A 115 -23.12 0.07 9.23
CA TYR A 115 -23.21 0.91 8.04
C TYR A 115 -23.94 0.24 6.87
N ALA A 116 -24.25 -1.05 6.98
CA ALA A 116 -24.99 -1.85 6.01
C ALA A 116 -25.90 -2.87 6.73
N THR A 117 -26.82 -3.49 5.97
CA THR A 117 -27.59 -4.66 6.43
C THR A 117 -26.69 -5.90 6.47
N PRO A 118 -26.81 -6.80 7.47
CA PRO A 118 -26.01 -8.02 7.56
C PRO A 118 -26.02 -8.87 6.27
N PRO A 119 -24.86 -9.27 5.74
CA PRO A 119 -24.74 -10.03 4.49
C PRO A 119 -24.97 -11.55 4.67
N THR A 120 -25.83 -11.92 5.61
CA THR A 120 -26.16 -13.31 5.98
C THR A 120 -27.25 -13.91 5.11
N GLY A 121 -27.25 -15.23 4.90
CA GLY A 121 -28.33 -15.96 4.23
C GLY A 121 -28.59 -15.43 2.81
N SER A 122 -29.81 -14.99 2.50
CA SER A 122 -30.16 -14.43 1.19
C SER A 122 -29.44 -13.11 0.83
N ASN A 123 -28.71 -12.49 1.76
CA ASN A 123 -27.79 -11.36 1.46
C ASN A 123 -26.33 -11.83 1.21
N ARG A 124 -26.01 -13.11 1.41
CA ARG A 124 -24.68 -13.68 1.12
C ARG A 124 -24.50 -13.75 -0.40
N PHE A 125 -23.30 -13.38 -0.87
CA PHE A 125 -23.00 -13.16 -2.29
C PHE A 125 -23.96 -12.18 -2.99
N ALA A 126 -24.49 -11.21 -2.25
CA ALA A 126 -25.34 -10.14 -2.79
C ALA A 126 -24.67 -8.75 -2.64
N PRO A 127 -25.02 -7.78 -3.50
CA PRO A 127 -24.61 -6.38 -3.36
C PRO A 127 -25.04 -5.79 -2.01
N THR A 128 -24.19 -4.94 -1.45
CA THR A 128 -24.39 -4.32 -0.13
C THR A 128 -25.66 -3.47 -0.09
N ARG A 129 -26.43 -3.62 0.99
CA ARG A 129 -27.69 -2.89 1.22
C ARG A 129 -27.53 -1.94 2.41
N ALA A 130 -28.17 -0.78 2.37
CA ALA A 130 -28.25 0.13 3.51
C ALA A 130 -28.83 -0.57 4.75
N PRO A 131 -28.46 -0.17 5.99
CA PRO A 131 -28.96 -0.80 7.20
C PRO A 131 -30.44 -0.48 7.42
N ALA A 132 -31.17 -1.42 8.03
CA ALA A 132 -32.53 -1.19 8.51
C ALA A 132 -32.53 -0.11 9.63
N PRO A 133 -33.51 0.81 9.66
CA PRO A 133 -33.65 1.76 10.76
C PRO A 133 -33.97 1.10 12.11
N TRP A 134 -33.68 1.81 13.20
CA TRP A 134 -33.98 1.40 14.59
C TRP A 134 -34.43 2.60 15.45
N ASP A 135 -35.45 2.41 16.29
CA ASP A 135 -36.07 3.50 17.07
C ASP A 135 -35.29 3.87 18.35
N ASP A 136 -34.71 2.88 19.01
CA ASP A 136 -34.01 3.00 20.30
C ASP A 136 -32.61 3.62 20.20
N VAL A 137 -31.99 3.90 21.35
CA VAL A 137 -30.60 4.35 21.43
C VAL A 137 -29.66 3.13 21.42
N LYS A 138 -29.13 2.78 20.24
CA LYS A 138 -28.12 1.73 20.14
C LYS A 138 -26.81 2.22 20.78
N THR A 139 -26.35 1.50 21.80
CA THR A 139 -25.04 1.75 22.42
C THR A 139 -23.95 1.19 21.52
N VAL A 140 -22.91 1.98 21.28
CA VAL A 140 -21.80 1.70 20.36
C VAL A 140 -20.47 1.95 21.09
N ASP A 141 -20.21 1.13 22.11
CA ASP A 141 -19.05 1.23 23.01
C ASP A 141 -18.05 0.07 22.91
N GLN A 142 -18.34 -0.91 22.04
CA GLN A 142 -17.53 -2.10 21.81
C GLN A 142 -17.42 -2.37 20.31
N MET A 143 -16.30 -2.94 19.87
CA MET A 143 -16.10 -3.33 18.48
C MET A 143 -17.14 -4.35 18.05
N GLY A 144 -17.71 -4.19 16.85
CA GLY A 144 -18.47 -5.27 16.20
C GLY A 144 -17.55 -6.47 15.89
N PRO A 145 -18.09 -7.68 15.68
CA PRO A 145 -17.29 -8.82 15.25
C PRO A 145 -16.58 -8.56 13.92
N VAL A 146 -15.49 -9.30 13.66
CA VAL A 146 -14.76 -9.24 12.39
C VAL A 146 -15.42 -10.15 11.36
N CYS A 147 -15.19 -9.90 10.07
CA CYS A 147 -15.70 -10.78 9.01
C CYS A 147 -15.04 -12.16 9.06
N PRO A 148 -15.72 -13.24 8.62
CA PRO A 148 -15.18 -14.59 8.66
C PRO A 148 -13.92 -14.69 7.80
N GLN A 149 -12.87 -15.30 8.33
CA GLN A 149 -11.53 -15.24 7.74
C GLN A 149 -10.64 -16.40 8.18
N ARG A 150 -9.92 -16.97 7.21
CA ARG A 150 -8.87 -17.96 7.47
C ARG A 150 -7.63 -17.24 7.98
N LEU A 151 -7.33 -17.39 9.26
CA LEU A 151 -6.14 -16.81 9.87
C LEU A 151 -4.88 -17.64 9.51
N PRO A 152 -3.71 -17.00 9.34
CA PRO A 152 -2.44 -17.72 9.23
C PRO A 152 -2.19 -18.64 10.43
N ASP A 153 -1.87 -19.91 10.19
CA ASP A 153 -1.56 -20.85 11.27
C ASP A 153 -0.17 -20.54 11.88
N ILE A 154 -0.15 -20.43 13.21
CA ILE A 154 1.04 -20.23 14.05
C ILE A 154 1.05 -21.19 15.24
N SER A 155 0.22 -22.25 15.22
CA SER A 155 0.08 -23.23 16.29
C SER A 155 1.37 -24.03 16.53
N ASN A 156 2.08 -24.38 15.45
CA ASN A 156 3.39 -25.00 15.45
C ASN A 156 4.46 -23.96 15.10
N GLU A 157 5.20 -23.49 16.12
CA GLU A 157 6.26 -22.47 15.94
C GLU A 157 7.36 -22.92 14.96
N THR A 158 7.76 -24.20 14.96
CA THR A 158 8.80 -24.70 14.04
C THR A 158 8.35 -24.54 12.58
N GLN A 159 7.16 -25.02 12.27
CA GLN A 159 6.57 -24.95 10.91
C GLN A 159 6.22 -23.53 10.49
N ALA A 160 5.90 -22.64 11.45
CA ALA A 160 5.76 -21.21 11.16
C ALA A 160 7.10 -20.58 10.79
N LEU A 161 8.18 -20.88 11.52
CA LEU A 161 9.52 -20.32 11.27
C LEU A 161 10.19 -20.84 9.98
N GLU A 162 9.77 -21.99 9.47
CA GLU A 162 10.11 -22.47 8.11
C GLU A 162 9.48 -21.59 7.00
N ARG A 163 8.38 -20.90 7.30
CA ARG A 163 7.54 -20.17 6.32
C ARG A 163 7.57 -18.64 6.47
N MET A 164 8.04 -18.12 7.60
CA MET A 164 8.06 -16.68 7.91
C MET A 164 9.20 -16.34 8.88
N PRO A 165 9.63 -15.07 8.97
CA PRO A 165 10.69 -14.69 9.90
C PRO A 165 10.15 -14.55 11.33
N LYS A 166 11.04 -14.67 12.33
CA LYS A 166 10.73 -14.52 13.77
C LYS A 166 9.91 -13.26 14.07
N GLY A 167 10.22 -12.14 13.40
CA GLY A 167 9.49 -10.88 13.59
C GLY A 167 8.05 -10.91 13.09
N ARG A 168 7.77 -11.63 12.00
CA ARG A 168 6.41 -11.83 11.48
C ARG A 168 5.60 -12.74 12.40
N LEU A 169 6.21 -13.79 12.94
CA LEU A 169 5.56 -14.66 13.93
C LEU A 169 5.15 -13.87 15.20
N GLU A 170 6.03 -13.03 15.72
CA GLU A 170 5.75 -12.23 16.92
C GLU A 170 4.73 -11.11 16.67
N TYR A 171 4.73 -10.51 15.48
CA TYR A 171 3.63 -9.65 15.01
C TYR A 171 2.28 -10.38 15.00
N LEU A 172 2.21 -11.58 14.40
CA LEU A 172 0.98 -12.37 14.33
C LEU A 172 0.49 -12.81 15.73
N ARG A 173 1.39 -13.19 16.65
CA ARG A 173 1.03 -13.51 18.04
C ARG A 173 0.28 -12.38 18.75
N ARG A 174 0.61 -11.11 18.47
CA ARG A 174 -0.08 -9.94 19.03
C ARG A 174 -1.37 -9.55 18.29
N LEU A 175 -1.47 -9.92 17.02
CA LEU A 175 -2.58 -9.59 16.13
C LEU A 175 -3.73 -10.61 16.20
N LEU A 176 -3.46 -11.89 15.92
CA LEU A 176 -4.47 -12.94 15.74
C LEU A 176 -5.46 -13.10 16.92
N PRO A 177 -5.09 -12.92 18.21
CA PRO A 177 -6.05 -12.96 19.30
C PRO A 177 -7.21 -11.95 19.18
N ARG A 178 -7.03 -10.85 18.43
CA ARG A 178 -8.07 -9.83 18.18
C ARG A 178 -9.01 -10.18 17.03
N LEU A 179 -8.67 -11.17 16.21
CA LEU A 179 -9.44 -11.61 15.04
C LEU A 179 -10.28 -12.87 15.32
N LYS A 180 -10.42 -13.26 16.60
CA LYS A 180 -11.14 -14.46 17.04
C LYS A 180 -12.67 -14.32 17.07
N ASN A 181 -13.20 -13.12 17.26
CA ASN A 181 -14.65 -12.89 17.32
C ASN A 181 -15.20 -12.65 15.91
N GLN A 182 -15.47 -13.73 15.17
CA GLN A 182 -15.90 -13.69 13.77
C GLN A 182 -17.42 -13.85 13.63
N SER A 183 -18.02 -13.20 12.63
CA SER A 183 -19.44 -13.31 12.28
C SER A 183 -19.66 -12.89 10.82
N GLU A 184 -20.63 -13.49 10.10
CA GLU A 184 -21.07 -12.94 8.81
C GLU A 184 -21.73 -11.56 8.95
N ASP A 185 -22.42 -11.29 10.07
CA ASP A 185 -22.78 -9.93 10.43
C ASP A 185 -21.52 -9.19 10.92
N CYS A 186 -20.77 -8.59 9.99
CA CYS A 186 -19.52 -7.89 10.26
C CYS A 186 -19.43 -6.47 9.69
N LEU A 187 -20.49 -5.95 9.04
CA LEU A 187 -20.47 -4.67 8.30
C LEU A 187 -20.60 -3.45 9.22
N TYR A 188 -19.57 -3.31 10.05
CA TYR A 188 -19.43 -2.34 11.11
C TYR A 188 -18.26 -1.37 10.84
N MET A 189 -18.40 -0.14 11.32
CA MET A 189 -17.33 0.86 11.37
C MET A 189 -17.14 1.38 12.79
N ASN A 190 -15.94 1.89 13.07
CA ASN A 190 -15.57 2.53 14.32
C ASN A 190 -15.14 3.95 14.03
N ILE A 191 -15.73 4.94 14.73
CA ILE A 191 -15.54 6.36 14.49
C ILE A 191 -14.89 7.00 15.73
N TYR A 192 -13.76 7.65 15.53
CA TYR A 192 -13.01 8.39 16.53
C TYR A 192 -13.01 9.88 16.15
N THR A 193 -13.61 10.75 16.97
CA THR A 193 -13.71 12.19 16.71
C THR A 193 -13.28 13.01 17.93
N PRO A 194 -12.54 14.13 17.79
CA PRO A 194 -12.18 14.98 18.93
C PRO A 194 -13.43 15.52 19.63
N VAL A 195 -13.43 15.54 20.98
CA VAL A 195 -14.60 16.00 21.76
C VAL A 195 -15.02 17.42 21.35
N GLN A 196 -16.29 17.55 20.96
CA GLN A 196 -16.92 18.81 20.58
C GLN A 196 -17.29 19.61 21.84
N VAL A 197 -16.70 20.80 22.02
CA VAL A 197 -16.89 21.64 23.21
C VAL A 197 -17.64 22.92 22.85
N GLY A 198 -18.96 22.93 23.03
CA GLY A 198 -19.81 24.13 22.96
C GLY A 198 -21.16 23.92 22.26
N PRO A 199 -22.17 24.77 22.52
CA PRO A 199 -23.49 24.69 21.90
C PRO A 199 -23.60 25.42 20.54
N THR A 200 -22.54 26.09 20.08
CA THR A 200 -22.55 26.97 18.90
C THR A 200 -21.41 26.62 17.94
N LEU A 201 -21.76 26.24 16.71
CA LEU A 201 -20.88 25.73 15.66
C LEU A 201 -20.12 24.45 16.05
N GLN A 202 -20.57 23.30 15.53
CA GLN A 202 -19.79 22.07 15.52
C GLN A 202 -18.49 22.32 14.73
N ALA A 203 -17.35 21.97 15.31
CA ALA A 203 -16.07 22.04 14.61
C ALA A 203 -16.05 20.96 13.52
N LYS A 204 -15.94 21.40 12.26
CA LYS A 204 -15.78 20.54 11.07
C LYS A 204 -14.34 20.06 10.96
N TYR A 205 -14.10 18.82 11.38
CA TYR A 205 -12.81 18.15 11.26
C TYR A 205 -12.72 17.38 9.94
N PRO A 206 -11.58 17.43 9.21
CA PRO A 206 -11.31 16.53 8.09
C PRO A 206 -11.46 15.06 8.51
N VAL A 207 -11.86 14.20 7.57
CA VAL A 207 -12.20 12.80 7.84
C VAL A 207 -11.21 11.87 7.12
N VAL A 208 -10.66 10.91 7.84
CA VAL A 208 -9.93 9.76 7.28
C VAL A 208 -10.78 8.51 7.40
N ILE A 209 -10.97 7.79 6.30
CA ILE A 209 -11.43 6.40 6.32
C ILE A 209 -10.25 5.47 6.07
N PHE A 210 -9.98 4.57 7.01
CA PHE A 210 -8.93 3.56 6.93
C PHE A 210 -9.47 2.24 6.38
N ILE A 211 -8.86 1.78 5.28
CA ILE A 211 -9.06 0.46 4.67
C ILE A 211 -7.87 -0.42 5.07
N HIS A 212 -8.14 -1.48 5.85
CA HIS A 212 -7.07 -2.33 6.38
C HIS A 212 -6.35 -3.15 5.31
N GLY A 213 -5.10 -3.53 5.61
CA GLY A 213 -4.24 -4.33 4.73
C GLY A 213 -4.13 -5.80 5.14
N GLU A 214 -2.93 -6.35 4.93
CA GLU A 214 -2.51 -7.76 5.08
C GLU A 214 -2.94 -8.69 3.94
N SER A 215 -4.24 -8.82 3.68
CA SER A 215 -4.77 -9.68 2.61
C SER A 215 -6.14 -9.18 2.14
N PHE A 216 -6.70 -9.81 1.12
CA PHE A 216 -8.14 -9.75 0.83
C PHE A 216 -8.92 -10.82 1.62
N GLU A 217 -8.24 -11.80 2.22
CA GLU A 217 -8.83 -13.00 2.85
C GLU A 217 -8.91 -12.92 4.39
N TRP A 218 -8.17 -12.03 5.04
CA TRP A 218 -8.14 -11.88 6.50
C TRP A 218 -7.74 -10.45 6.95
N ASN A 219 -7.66 -10.24 8.28
CA ASN A 219 -7.50 -8.96 9.01
C ASN A 219 -8.83 -8.18 9.23
N SER A 220 -8.78 -7.01 9.86
CA SER A 220 -9.96 -6.20 10.23
C SER A 220 -9.58 -4.76 10.55
N GLY A 221 -10.52 -3.81 10.37
CA GLY A 221 -10.34 -2.42 10.84
C GLY A 221 -10.26 -2.32 12.37
N ASN A 222 -10.85 -3.26 13.11
CA ASN A 222 -10.94 -3.23 14.58
C ASN A 222 -9.59 -3.31 15.31
N VAL A 223 -8.52 -3.76 14.67
CA VAL A 223 -7.20 -3.94 15.32
C VAL A 223 -6.36 -2.67 15.34
N TYR A 224 -6.83 -1.61 14.69
CA TYR A 224 -6.19 -0.31 14.54
C TYR A 224 -6.95 0.74 15.36
N ASP A 225 -6.33 1.26 16.41
CA ASP A 225 -6.97 2.26 17.27
C ASP A 225 -6.74 3.67 16.71
N GLY A 226 -7.83 4.29 16.22
CA GLY A 226 -7.79 5.65 15.67
C GLY A 226 -7.73 6.76 16.71
N ALA A 227 -7.86 6.47 18.02
CA ALA A 227 -8.04 7.49 19.05
C ALA A 227 -6.82 8.42 19.20
N VAL A 228 -5.59 7.89 19.16
CA VAL A 228 -4.37 8.71 19.31
C VAL A 228 -4.18 9.63 18.11
N LEU A 229 -4.35 9.10 16.89
CA LEU A 229 -4.31 9.88 15.65
C LEU A 229 -5.39 10.97 15.63
N ALA A 230 -6.65 10.65 15.90
CA ALA A 230 -7.75 11.61 15.97
C ALA A 230 -7.48 12.72 16.99
N SER A 231 -7.00 12.34 18.18
CA SER A 231 -6.68 13.23 19.30
C SER A 231 -5.55 14.21 18.98
N TYR A 232 -4.44 13.72 18.43
CA TYR A 232 -3.23 14.52 18.17
C TYR A 232 -3.38 15.40 16.92
N ALA A 233 -3.86 14.82 15.82
CA ALA A 233 -4.02 15.53 14.55
C ALA A 233 -5.26 16.46 14.52
N GLY A 234 -6.27 16.23 15.37
CA GLY A 234 -7.53 16.96 15.32
C GLY A 234 -8.29 16.67 14.02
N ILE A 235 -8.51 15.39 13.73
CA ILE A 235 -9.22 14.87 12.56
C ILE A 235 -10.19 13.76 13.01
N VAL A 236 -11.22 13.46 12.23
CA VAL A 236 -12.03 12.25 12.44
C VAL A 236 -11.29 11.07 11.82
N VAL A 237 -11.11 9.97 12.56
CA VAL A 237 -10.57 8.72 12.05
C VAL A 237 -11.68 7.67 12.06
N ILE A 238 -11.86 6.96 10.95
CA ILE A 238 -12.85 5.91 10.79
C ILE A 238 -12.13 4.64 10.35
N THR A 239 -12.34 3.52 11.04
CA THR A 239 -11.88 2.19 10.59
C THR A 239 -13.09 1.35 10.21
N ILE A 240 -13.02 0.60 9.11
CA ILE A 240 -14.15 -0.25 8.67
C ILE A 240 -13.77 -1.73 8.58
N ASN A 241 -14.77 -2.59 8.74
CA ASN A 241 -14.74 -3.98 8.29
C ASN A 241 -15.53 -4.10 6.98
N TYR A 242 -15.03 -4.87 6.01
CA TYR A 242 -15.69 -5.21 4.75
C TYR A 242 -15.54 -6.72 4.52
N ARG A 243 -16.42 -7.36 3.71
CA ARG A 243 -16.35 -8.80 3.48
C ARG A 243 -15.02 -9.23 2.85
N LEU A 244 -14.50 -10.36 3.30
CA LEU A 244 -13.17 -10.89 2.96
C LEU A 244 -13.28 -12.26 2.27
N GLY A 245 -12.23 -12.61 1.52
CA GLY A 245 -12.04 -13.89 0.85
C GLY A 245 -13.26 -14.29 0.02
N ILE A 246 -13.67 -15.55 0.16
CA ILE A 246 -14.85 -16.14 -0.50
C ILE A 246 -16.07 -15.21 -0.38
N LEU A 247 -16.40 -14.75 0.82
CA LEU A 247 -17.60 -13.95 1.10
C LEU A 247 -17.53 -12.53 0.49
N GLY A 248 -16.32 -12.00 0.29
CA GLY A 248 -16.07 -10.68 -0.28
C GLY A 248 -15.89 -10.66 -1.81
N PHE A 249 -15.41 -11.76 -2.40
CA PHE A 249 -14.81 -11.74 -3.73
C PHE A 249 -15.10 -12.98 -4.60
N LEU A 250 -16.08 -13.83 -4.22
CA LEU A 250 -16.55 -14.92 -5.09
C LEU A 250 -17.08 -14.37 -6.43
N ASN A 251 -16.39 -14.66 -7.53
CA ASN A 251 -16.82 -14.31 -8.89
C ASN A 251 -16.85 -15.57 -9.77
N ALA A 252 -18.07 -16.04 -10.10
CA ALA A 252 -18.30 -17.19 -10.96
C ALA A 252 -18.64 -16.83 -12.42
N ASN A 253 -18.58 -15.55 -12.81
CA ASN A 253 -19.00 -15.08 -14.13
C ASN A 253 -17.87 -15.20 -15.19
N PRO A 254 -17.99 -16.06 -16.21
CA PRO A 254 -16.96 -16.22 -17.24
C PRO A 254 -17.05 -15.18 -18.38
N ILE A 255 -18.10 -14.35 -18.42
CA ILE A 255 -18.38 -13.41 -19.53
C ILE A 255 -18.73 -11.99 -19.03
N PRO A 256 -17.93 -11.37 -18.14
CA PRO A 256 -18.23 -10.03 -17.59
C PRO A 256 -18.29 -8.91 -18.65
N HIS A 257 -17.73 -9.14 -19.84
CA HIS A 257 -17.79 -8.23 -21.00
C HIS A 257 -19.09 -8.31 -21.81
N LEU A 258 -19.84 -9.42 -21.73
CA LEU A 258 -21.16 -9.56 -22.35
C LEU A 258 -22.30 -9.38 -21.33
N LYS A 259 -22.09 -9.86 -20.10
CA LYS A 259 -23.08 -9.92 -19.03
C LYS A 259 -22.42 -9.49 -17.72
N ALA A 260 -22.21 -8.18 -17.56
CA ALA A 260 -21.67 -7.61 -16.33
C ALA A 260 -22.55 -8.00 -15.11
N ARG A 261 -21.92 -8.41 -14.02
CA ARG A 261 -22.59 -8.84 -12.77
C ARG A 261 -21.73 -8.41 -11.58
N VAL A 262 -22.35 -7.91 -10.51
CA VAL A 262 -21.61 -7.52 -9.28
C VAL A 262 -21.05 -8.77 -8.61
N ALA A 263 -19.72 -8.81 -8.46
CA ALA A 263 -19.01 -9.88 -7.74
C ALA A 263 -17.98 -9.34 -6.73
N ASN A 264 -17.55 -8.07 -6.87
CA ASN A 264 -16.65 -7.42 -5.90
C ASN A 264 -17.39 -6.93 -4.64
N TYR A 265 -18.01 -7.84 -3.89
CA TYR A 265 -18.84 -7.52 -2.72
C TYR A 265 -18.08 -6.73 -1.65
N GLY A 266 -16.80 -7.05 -1.42
CA GLY A 266 -15.92 -6.33 -0.48
C GLY A 266 -15.64 -4.88 -0.91
N LEU A 267 -15.56 -4.59 -2.22
CA LEU A 267 -15.47 -3.20 -2.71
C LEU A 267 -16.81 -2.48 -2.58
N MET A 268 -17.93 -3.16 -2.83
CA MET A 268 -19.28 -2.60 -2.63
C MET A 268 -19.55 -2.24 -1.16
N ASP A 269 -19.00 -3.01 -0.22
CA ASP A 269 -19.04 -2.70 1.21
C ASP A 269 -18.30 -1.38 1.53
N GLN A 270 -17.12 -1.19 0.95
CA GLN A 270 -16.35 0.07 1.10
C GLN A 270 -17.10 1.27 0.47
N ILE A 271 -17.76 1.08 -0.67
CA ILE A 271 -18.62 2.11 -1.31
C ILE A 271 -19.84 2.43 -0.42
N ALA A 272 -20.46 1.42 0.20
CA ALA A 272 -21.57 1.62 1.14
C ALA A 272 -21.12 2.39 2.40
N ALA A 273 -19.93 2.11 2.92
CA ALA A 273 -19.33 2.88 4.02
C ALA A 273 -19.10 4.34 3.64
N LEU A 274 -18.57 4.64 2.44
CA LEU A 274 -18.44 6.01 1.93
C LEU A 274 -19.79 6.72 1.83
N HIS A 275 -20.83 6.06 1.32
CA HIS A 275 -22.18 6.61 1.29
C HIS A 275 -22.76 6.86 2.69
N TRP A 276 -22.47 6.01 3.68
CA TRP A 276 -22.89 6.21 5.06
C TRP A 276 -22.20 7.44 5.67
N ILE A 277 -20.89 7.58 5.45
CA ILE A 277 -20.07 8.71 5.92
C ILE A 277 -20.60 10.03 5.35
N GLN A 278 -20.78 10.11 4.03
CA GLN A 278 -21.32 11.30 3.36
C GLN A 278 -22.69 11.73 3.90
N GLN A 279 -23.53 10.79 4.35
CA GLN A 279 -24.86 11.08 4.89
C GLN A 279 -24.87 11.45 6.39
N ASN A 280 -23.89 11.01 7.19
CA ASN A 280 -23.99 11.07 8.65
C ASN A 280 -22.81 11.74 9.36
N ILE A 281 -21.62 11.85 8.77
CA ILE A 281 -20.39 12.19 9.52
C ILE A 281 -20.38 13.62 10.09
N ALA A 282 -21.15 14.54 9.49
CA ALA A 282 -21.37 15.90 10.01
C ALA A 282 -21.90 15.92 11.45
N LEU A 283 -22.71 14.92 11.85
CA LEU A 283 -23.28 14.81 13.19
C LEU A 283 -22.23 14.51 14.27
N PHE A 284 -21.14 13.86 13.85
CA PHE A 284 -19.95 13.53 14.65
C PHE A 284 -18.90 14.66 14.60
N GLY A 285 -19.16 15.74 13.85
CA GLY A 285 -18.22 16.83 13.62
C GLY A 285 -17.20 16.57 12.51
N GLY A 286 -17.40 15.58 11.65
CA GLY A 286 -16.61 15.44 10.43
C GLY A 286 -17.08 16.39 9.32
N ASP A 287 -16.21 16.77 8.39
CA ASP A 287 -16.62 17.43 7.17
C ASP A 287 -16.78 16.43 6.02
N ALA A 288 -18.02 16.23 5.57
CA ALA A 288 -18.33 15.39 4.41
C ALA A 288 -17.71 15.91 3.11
N GLY A 289 -17.40 17.21 3.02
CA GLY A 289 -16.65 17.79 1.89
C GLY A 289 -15.13 17.59 1.95
N ASN A 290 -14.60 16.93 2.99
CA ASN A 290 -13.17 16.78 3.22
C ASN A 290 -12.82 15.38 3.75
N VAL A 291 -13.12 14.36 2.93
CA VAL A 291 -12.90 12.93 3.20
C VAL A 291 -11.67 12.44 2.42
N THR A 292 -10.74 11.84 3.14
CA THR A 292 -9.54 11.17 2.60
C THR A 292 -9.64 9.67 2.82
N MET A 293 -9.43 8.87 1.78
CA MET A 293 -9.23 7.42 1.95
C MET A 293 -7.76 7.13 2.26
N LEU A 294 -7.48 6.29 3.25
CA LEU A 294 -6.15 5.84 3.62
C LEU A 294 -6.13 4.32 3.65
N GLY A 295 -5.20 3.68 2.96
CA GLY A 295 -5.12 2.23 2.91
C GLY A 295 -3.68 1.72 2.92
N HIS A 296 -3.52 0.46 3.34
CA HIS A 296 -2.23 -0.22 3.40
C HIS A 296 -2.31 -1.55 2.65
N GLY A 297 -1.30 -1.90 1.83
CA GLY A 297 -1.25 -3.18 1.12
C GLY A 297 -2.49 -3.46 0.28
N SER A 298 -3.22 -4.54 0.59
CA SER A 298 -4.52 -4.86 -0.03
C SER A 298 -5.56 -3.73 0.09
N GLY A 299 -5.58 -3.00 1.21
CA GLY A 299 -6.43 -1.83 1.40
C GLY A 299 -6.04 -0.64 0.54
N ALA A 300 -4.75 -0.47 0.21
CA ALA A 300 -4.31 0.54 -0.75
C ALA A 300 -4.71 0.15 -2.18
N ALA A 301 -4.55 -1.13 -2.55
CA ALA A 301 -5.04 -1.65 -3.83
C ALA A 301 -6.57 -1.47 -3.97
N CYS A 302 -7.35 -1.74 -2.92
CA CYS A 302 -8.79 -1.43 -2.89
C CYS A 302 -9.10 0.03 -3.22
N ILE A 303 -8.42 0.99 -2.58
CA ILE A 303 -8.61 2.43 -2.88
C ILE A 303 -8.25 2.74 -4.34
N ASN A 304 -7.16 2.17 -4.85
CA ASN A 304 -6.74 2.35 -6.25
C ASN A 304 -7.79 1.81 -7.25
N PHE A 305 -8.47 0.69 -6.96
CA PHE A 305 -9.64 0.25 -7.74
C PHE A 305 -10.80 1.24 -7.64
N LEU A 306 -11.11 1.74 -6.44
CA LEU A 306 -12.21 2.68 -6.21
C LEU A 306 -11.99 4.05 -6.88
N MET A 307 -10.74 4.54 -6.96
CA MET A 307 -10.40 5.82 -7.63
C MET A 307 -10.80 5.85 -9.11
N ILE A 308 -10.84 4.71 -9.80
CA ILE A 308 -11.23 4.61 -11.21
C ILE A 308 -12.52 3.81 -11.45
N SER A 309 -13.19 3.33 -10.40
CA SER A 309 -14.45 2.58 -10.53
C SER A 309 -15.58 3.50 -11.00
N PRO A 310 -16.36 3.13 -12.03
CA PRO A 310 -17.51 3.91 -12.47
C PRO A 310 -18.65 3.93 -11.44
N THR A 311 -18.65 3.00 -10.49
CA THR A 311 -19.64 2.92 -9.41
C THR A 311 -19.39 3.97 -8.30
N VAL A 312 -18.18 4.52 -8.20
CA VAL A 312 -17.85 5.59 -7.24
C VAL A 312 -18.35 6.93 -7.79
N MET A 313 -19.39 7.49 -7.18
CA MET A 313 -19.91 8.81 -7.55
C MET A 313 -18.88 9.93 -7.23
N PRO A 314 -18.74 10.96 -8.09
CA PRO A 314 -17.86 12.09 -7.81
C PRO A 314 -18.19 12.77 -6.47
N GLY A 315 -17.16 13.02 -5.67
CA GLY A 315 -17.29 13.72 -4.38
C GLY A 315 -17.51 12.83 -3.15
N LEU A 316 -17.60 11.50 -3.28
CA LEU A 316 -17.65 10.60 -2.12
C LEU A 316 -16.38 10.69 -1.23
N PHE A 317 -15.24 10.98 -1.86
CA PHE A 317 -14.00 11.39 -1.21
C PHE A 317 -13.24 12.37 -2.11
N GLN A 318 -12.23 13.04 -1.54
CA GLN A 318 -11.44 14.09 -2.20
C GLN A 318 -9.96 13.71 -2.36
N ARG A 319 -9.43 12.81 -1.53
CA ARG A 319 -8.00 12.44 -1.53
C ARG A 319 -7.78 10.96 -1.28
N ALA A 320 -6.64 10.45 -1.73
CA ALA A 320 -6.18 9.09 -1.49
C ALA A 320 -4.79 9.08 -0.86
N ILE A 321 -4.60 8.17 0.11
CA ILE A 321 -3.31 7.84 0.71
C ILE A 321 -3.07 6.34 0.49
N LEU A 322 -2.06 6.01 -0.32
CA LEU A 322 -1.71 4.65 -0.72
C LEU A 322 -0.38 4.22 -0.06
N LEU A 323 -0.48 3.49 1.04
CA LEU A 323 0.70 2.93 1.72
C LEU A 323 0.99 1.53 1.16
N SER A 324 2.18 1.35 0.58
CA SER A 324 2.78 0.03 0.38
C SER A 324 1.90 -0.97 -0.40
N GLY A 325 1.13 -0.49 -1.40
CA GLY A 325 0.27 -1.33 -2.24
C GLY A 325 -0.44 -0.58 -3.38
N SER A 326 -0.66 -1.27 -4.51
CA SER A 326 -1.28 -0.75 -5.74
C SER A 326 -2.17 -1.82 -6.39
N ALA A 327 -3.16 -1.40 -7.19
CA ALA A 327 -3.98 -2.31 -7.99
C ALA A 327 -3.25 -2.89 -9.22
N LEU A 328 -2.06 -2.39 -9.56
CA LEU A 328 -1.15 -2.97 -10.56
C LEU A 328 -0.31 -4.14 -10.01
N SER A 329 -0.40 -4.44 -8.72
CA SER A 329 0.42 -5.47 -8.08
C SER A 329 -0.05 -6.88 -8.49
N SER A 330 0.89 -7.81 -8.71
CA SER A 330 0.60 -9.22 -9.09
C SER A 330 -0.46 -9.96 -8.23
N TRP A 331 -0.63 -9.57 -6.97
CA TRP A 331 -1.60 -10.14 -6.03
C TRP A 331 -2.94 -9.38 -5.97
N ALA A 332 -3.08 -8.24 -6.65
CA ALA A 332 -4.18 -7.30 -6.47
C ALA A 332 -5.43 -7.57 -7.32
N LEU A 333 -5.28 -8.20 -8.49
CA LEU A 333 -6.37 -8.58 -9.39
C LEU A 333 -6.33 -10.10 -9.64
N VAL A 334 -7.47 -10.77 -9.51
CA VAL A 334 -7.60 -12.21 -9.81
C VAL A 334 -7.90 -12.42 -11.30
N GLU A 335 -7.00 -13.10 -12.00
CA GLU A 335 -7.10 -13.37 -13.46
C GLU A 335 -8.22 -14.38 -13.82
N ASP A 336 -8.30 -15.50 -13.09
CA ASP A 336 -9.26 -16.59 -13.32
C ASP A 336 -10.05 -16.91 -12.03
N PRO A 337 -10.97 -16.02 -11.62
CA PRO A 337 -11.78 -16.25 -10.43
C PRO A 337 -12.78 -17.41 -10.62
N VAL A 338 -13.17 -17.69 -11.87
CA VAL A 338 -14.14 -18.75 -12.18
C VAL A 338 -13.56 -20.12 -11.85
N SER A 339 -12.28 -20.37 -12.17
CA SER A 339 -11.58 -21.59 -11.75
C SER A 339 -11.62 -21.80 -10.23
N TYR A 340 -11.36 -20.76 -9.44
CA TYR A 340 -11.44 -20.84 -7.98
C TYR A 340 -12.88 -21.03 -7.49
N SER A 341 -13.88 -20.41 -8.12
CA SER A 341 -15.30 -20.64 -7.79
C SER A 341 -15.74 -22.09 -8.06
N VAL A 342 -15.24 -22.71 -9.13
CA VAL A 342 -15.52 -24.10 -9.50
C VAL A 342 -14.77 -25.08 -8.58
N GLN A 343 -13.54 -24.75 -8.16
CA GLN A 343 -12.81 -25.53 -7.14
C GLN A 343 -13.54 -25.52 -5.80
N LEU A 344 -14.00 -24.35 -5.34
CA LEU A 344 -14.79 -24.20 -4.12
C LEU A 344 -16.11 -24.98 -4.21
N ALA A 345 -16.86 -24.83 -5.31
CA ALA A 345 -18.11 -25.57 -5.51
C ALA A 345 -17.91 -27.09 -5.47
N LYS A 346 -16.83 -27.62 -6.05
CA LYS A 346 -16.49 -29.05 -5.97
C LYS A 346 -16.16 -29.51 -4.55
N GLN A 347 -15.53 -28.67 -3.73
CA GLN A 347 -15.20 -28.99 -2.33
C GLN A 347 -16.43 -28.90 -1.41
N SER A 348 -17.31 -27.92 -1.63
CA SER A 348 -18.58 -27.75 -0.91
C SER A 348 -19.74 -28.59 -1.49
N ASN A 349 -19.43 -29.68 -2.19
CA ASN A 349 -20.38 -30.65 -2.76
C ASN A 349 -21.49 -30.06 -3.67
N CYS A 350 -21.28 -28.86 -4.24
CA CYS A 350 -22.24 -28.20 -5.11
C CYS A 350 -22.25 -28.81 -6.51
N THR A 351 -23.46 -29.09 -7.02
CA THR A 351 -23.67 -29.53 -8.40
C THR A 351 -23.29 -28.41 -9.38
N LEU A 352 -22.31 -28.68 -10.25
CA LEU A 352 -21.95 -27.76 -11.33
C LEU A 352 -23.00 -27.83 -12.46
N PRO A 353 -23.38 -26.70 -13.08
CA PRO A 353 -24.21 -26.70 -14.28
C PRO A 353 -23.43 -27.28 -15.47
N GLU A 354 -24.15 -27.90 -16.40
CA GLU A 354 -23.57 -28.35 -17.68
C GLU A 354 -23.01 -27.17 -18.50
N ASP A 355 -23.74 -26.07 -18.57
CA ASP A 355 -23.31 -24.82 -19.20
C ASP A 355 -22.98 -23.75 -18.14
N ILE A 356 -21.70 -23.66 -17.77
CA ILE A 356 -21.20 -22.62 -16.85
C ILE A 356 -21.32 -21.21 -17.46
N VAL A 357 -21.26 -21.05 -18.79
CA VAL A 357 -21.35 -19.72 -19.42
C VAL A 357 -22.75 -19.13 -19.23
N LYS A 358 -23.78 -19.95 -19.44
CA LYS A 358 -25.18 -19.57 -19.30
C LYS A 358 -25.66 -19.55 -17.85
N ASP A 359 -25.38 -20.62 -17.09
CA ASP A 359 -26.06 -20.96 -15.84
C ASP A 359 -25.13 -20.93 -14.58
N HIS A 360 -23.98 -20.22 -14.64
CA HIS A 360 -23.07 -20.00 -13.48
C HIS A 360 -23.75 -19.46 -12.21
N GLU A 361 -24.92 -18.84 -12.35
CA GLU A 361 -25.72 -18.34 -11.21
C GLU A 361 -26.10 -19.47 -10.25
N LEU A 362 -26.31 -20.69 -10.75
CA LEU A 362 -26.58 -21.89 -9.93
C LEU A 362 -25.41 -22.26 -9.00
N ILE A 363 -24.17 -21.93 -9.38
CA ILE A 363 -22.98 -22.16 -8.54
C ILE A 363 -23.03 -21.23 -7.33
N VAL A 364 -23.33 -19.95 -7.54
CA VAL A 364 -23.44 -18.93 -6.47
C VAL A 364 -24.66 -19.21 -5.60
N ASP A 365 -25.77 -19.67 -6.19
CA ASP A 365 -26.98 -20.00 -5.45
C ASP A 365 -26.80 -21.24 -4.57
N CYS A 366 -26.12 -22.29 -5.05
CA CYS A 366 -25.76 -23.43 -4.20
C CYS A 366 -24.81 -23.02 -3.07
N LEU A 367 -23.71 -22.33 -3.38
CA LEU A 367 -22.75 -21.85 -2.38
C LEU A 367 -23.40 -20.94 -1.32
N ARG A 368 -24.51 -20.26 -1.64
CA ARG A 368 -25.23 -19.41 -0.68
C ARG A 368 -25.80 -20.19 0.50
N GLU A 369 -26.26 -21.43 0.28
CA GLU A 369 -26.90 -22.26 1.31
C GLU A 369 -25.90 -23.15 2.09
N VAL A 370 -24.65 -23.29 1.62
CA VAL A 370 -23.59 -24.06 2.29
C VAL A 370 -23.29 -23.47 3.69
N PRO A 371 -23.08 -24.28 4.74
CA PRO A 371 -22.68 -23.79 6.07
C PRO A 371 -21.40 -22.93 6.02
N LEU A 372 -21.35 -21.89 6.85
CA LEU A 372 -20.19 -20.98 6.91
C LEU A 372 -18.88 -21.73 7.20
N GLU A 373 -18.90 -22.66 8.15
CA GLU A 373 -17.73 -23.45 8.53
C GLU A 373 -17.19 -24.29 7.36
N GLU A 374 -18.08 -24.87 6.55
CA GLU A 374 -17.71 -25.67 5.37
C GLU A 374 -17.06 -24.78 4.30
N LEU A 375 -17.65 -23.62 3.99
CA LEU A 375 -17.05 -22.62 3.09
C LEU A 375 -15.67 -22.16 3.57
N MET A 376 -15.50 -21.92 4.89
CA MET A 376 -14.23 -21.49 5.47
C MET A 376 -13.22 -22.63 5.67
N SER A 377 -13.64 -23.89 5.54
CA SER A 377 -12.79 -25.09 5.57
C SER A 377 -12.16 -25.43 4.22
N ALA A 378 -12.74 -24.98 3.10
CA ALA A 378 -12.27 -25.27 1.74
C ALA A 378 -10.76 -24.97 1.52
N GLU A 379 -10.01 -25.91 0.94
CA GLU A 379 -8.58 -25.79 0.65
C GLU A 379 -8.34 -25.48 -0.82
N ILE A 380 -8.33 -24.19 -1.16
CA ILE A 380 -8.13 -23.70 -2.53
C ILE A 380 -6.63 -23.50 -2.80
N ASN A 381 -6.14 -24.10 -3.89
CA ASN A 381 -4.73 -24.06 -4.28
C ASN A 381 -4.37 -22.72 -4.94
N THR A 382 -4.00 -21.73 -4.12
CA THR A 382 -3.53 -20.42 -4.59
C THR A 382 -2.06 -20.48 -5.00
N PRO A 383 -1.68 -20.12 -6.25
CA PRO A 383 -0.29 -20.02 -6.66
C PRO A 383 0.48 -18.96 -5.86
N SER A 384 1.76 -19.22 -5.57
CA SER A 384 2.64 -18.26 -4.90
C SER A 384 2.60 -16.89 -5.60
N TYR A 385 2.62 -15.81 -4.82
CA TYR A 385 2.60 -14.41 -5.29
C TYR A 385 1.27 -13.90 -5.88
N LEU A 386 0.24 -14.75 -6.02
CA LEU A 386 -1.12 -14.37 -6.47
C LEU A 386 -2.15 -14.48 -5.31
N THR A 387 -3.40 -14.14 -5.61
CA THR A 387 -4.57 -14.30 -4.71
C THR A 387 -5.66 -15.14 -5.39
N ALA A 388 -6.39 -15.98 -4.65
CA ALA A 388 -7.55 -16.71 -5.19
C ALA A 388 -8.87 -15.93 -5.05
N PHE A 389 -9.10 -15.30 -3.88
CA PHE A 389 -10.30 -14.47 -3.64
C PHE A 389 -9.91 -13.02 -3.32
N GLY A 390 -9.99 -12.17 -4.33
CA GLY A 390 -9.72 -10.73 -4.26
C GLY A 390 -10.42 -10.00 -5.42
N PRO A 391 -10.16 -8.70 -5.62
CA PRO A 391 -10.73 -7.93 -6.71
C PRO A 391 -10.60 -8.63 -8.06
N SER A 392 -11.67 -8.65 -8.85
CA SER A 392 -11.70 -9.31 -10.16
C SER A 392 -12.58 -8.54 -11.15
N VAL A 393 -12.38 -8.78 -12.45
CA VAL A 393 -13.17 -8.13 -13.50
C VAL A 393 -14.62 -8.64 -13.43
N ASP A 394 -15.55 -7.75 -13.08
CA ASP A 394 -16.98 -8.05 -12.91
C ASP A 394 -17.89 -7.24 -13.86
N GLY A 395 -17.31 -6.22 -14.51
CA GLY A 395 -17.99 -5.34 -15.46
C GLY A 395 -18.79 -4.20 -14.81
N VAL A 396 -18.81 -4.11 -13.47
CA VAL A 396 -19.63 -3.14 -12.72
C VAL A 396 -18.77 -2.28 -11.80
N VAL A 397 -18.02 -2.91 -10.89
CA VAL A 397 -17.08 -2.22 -10.00
C VAL A 397 -15.71 -2.15 -10.66
N VAL A 398 -15.28 -3.24 -11.29
CA VAL A 398 -14.04 -3.34 -12.06
C VAL A 398 -14.40 -3.69 -13.50
N LYS A 399 -14.24 -2.72 -14.40
CA LYS A 399 -14.57 -2.84 -15.84
C LYS A 399 -13.70 -3.87 -16.56
N THR A 400 -14.14 -4.29 -17.73
CA THR A 400 -13.43 -5.26 -18.59
C THR A 400 -12.19 -4.66 -19.25
N ASP A 401 -12.24 -3.39 -19.62
CA ASP A 401 -11.09 -2.65 -20.15
C ASP A 401 -10.26 -1.96 -19.06
N TYR A 402 -10.31 -2.44 -17.80
CA TYR A 402 -9.61 -1.86 -16.64
C TYR A 402 -8.15 -1.49 -16.92
N ALA A 403 -7.40 -2.39 -17.58
CA ALA A 403 -6.02 -2.14 -17.98
C ALA A 403 -5.88 -0.98 -18.98
N LYS A 404 -6.76 -0.92 -19.99
CA LYS A 404 -6.77 0.16 -20.98
C LYS A 404 -7.28 1.48 -20.40
N GLU A 405 -8.17 1.45 -19.41
CA GLU A 405 -8.61 2.65 -18.69
C GLU A 405 -7.51 3.18 -17.76
N LEU A 406 -6.73 2.33 -17.07
CA LEU A 406 -5.53 2.77 -16.34
C LEU A 406 -4.53 3.51 -17.25
N LEU A 407 -4.43 3.15 -18.54
CA LEU A 407 -3.61 3.89 -19.50
C LEU A 407 -4.33 5.16 -20.02
N THR A 408 -5.54 5.02 -20.56
CA THR A 408 -6.25 6.10 -21.27
C THR A 408 -6.88 7.17 -20.38
N PHE A 409 -7.08 6.89 -19.08
CA PHE A 409 -7.57 7.87 -18.11
C PHE A 409 -6.45 8.74 -17.53
N PHE A 410 -5.19 8.37 -17.76
CA PHE A 410 -4.01 8.96 -17.10
C PHE A 410 -2.88 9.43 -18.04
N ILE A 411 -2.84 9.03 -19.31
CA ILE A 411 -1.94 9.64 -20.30
C ILE A 411 -2.38 11.09 -20.60
N PRO A 412 -1.52 12.12 -20.39
CA PRO A 412 -1.84 13.50 -20.74
C PRO A 412 -2.03 13.69 -22.25
N ASN A 413 -2.94 14.59 -22.65
CA ASN A 413 -3.26 14.85 -24.06
C ASN A 413 -2.04 15.27 -24.90
N ASP A 414 -1.02 15.90 -24.30
CA ASP A 414 0.15 16.39 -25.03
C ASP A 414 1.00 15.26 -25.65
N LEU A 415 0.91 14.02 -25.13
CA LEU A 415 1.53 12.83 -25.73
C LEU A 415 0.81 12.36 -27.01
N GLN A 416 -0.44 12.77 -27.26
CA GLN A 416 -1.14 12.50 -28.53
C GLN A 416 -0.52 13.26 -29.71
N GLY A 417 0.31 14.29 -29.46
CA GLY A 417 1.08 14.98 -30.48
C GLY A 417 2.18 14.13 -31.13
N PHE A 418 2.63 13.04 -30.48
CA PHE A 418 3.74 12.20 -30.95
C PHE A 418 3.32 10.83 -31.52
N THR A 419 2.05 10.43 -31.39
CA THR A 419 1.56 9.11 -31.84
C THR A 419 1.14 9.06 -33.32
N SER A 420 1.34 10.14 -34.09
CA SER A 420 1.01 10.22 -35.52
C SER A 420 2.07 9.56 -36.44
N VAL A 421 2.40 8.28 -36.20
CA VAL A 421 3.31 7.49 -37.04
C VAL A 421 2.64 6.21 -37.55
N SER A 422 2.10 6.31 -38.76
CA SER A 422 1.89 5.23 -39.75
C SER A 422 1.67 3.80 -39.24
N GLY A 423 0.49 3.53 -38.65
CA GLY A 423 0.03 2.17 -38.36
C GLY A 423 -1.48 2.06 -38.16
N VAL A 424 -2.07 2.94 -37.37
CA VAL A 424 -3.48 2.86 -36.92
C VAL A 424 -4.45 3.64 -37.85
N ASN A 425 -4.37 3.41 -39.17
CA ASN A 425 -5.17 4.16 -40.16
C ASN A 425 -6.50 3.49 -40.58
N ASN A 426 -6.93 2.41 -39.91
CA ASN A 426 -8.13 1.64 -40.27
C ASN A 426 -9.30 1.68 -39.26
N PHE A 427 -9.24 2.54 -38.23
CA PHE A 427 -10.40 2.82 -37.38
C PHE A 427 -11.05 4.16 -37.70
N LYS A 428 -11.94 4.15 -38.70
CA LYS A 428 -12.97 5.19 -38.81
C LYS A 428 -13.90 5.06 -37.60
N ALA A 429 -13.76 5.94 -36.62
CA ALA A 429 -14.74 6.05 -35.54
C ALA A 429 -16.12 6.36 -36.14
N ASP A 430 -17.04 5.41 -36.04
CA ASP A 430 -18.30 5.46 -36.79
C ASP A 430 -19.24 6.50 -36.18
N LYS A 431 -19.40 7.65 -36.86
CA LYS A 431 -20.17 8.80 -36.37
C LYS A 431 -21.68 8.58 -36.54
N ARG A 432 -22.23 7.55 -35.91
CA ARG A 432 -23.68 7.28 -35.89
C ARG A 432 -24.20 6.92 -34.50
N SER A 433 -25.25 7.66 -34.12
CA SER A 433 -26.09 7.52 -32.92
C SER A 433 -25.54 8.00 -31.57
N GLY A 434 -26.32 8.89 -30.94
CA GLY A 434 -26.70 8.69 -29.54
C GLY A 434 -25.91 9.47 -28.50
N ASP A 435 -24.90 8.82 -27.93
CA ASP A 435 -24.51 9.08 -26.55
C ASP A 435 -23.70 10.36 -26.35
N ARG A 436 -24.46 11.44 -26.08
CA ARG A 436 -23.97 12.69 -25.45
C ARG A 436 -24.32 12.77 -23.97
N ILE A 437 -24.59 11.63 -23.32
CA ILE A 437 -24.93 11.54 -21.89
C ILE A 437 -23.85 10.72 -21.17
N PHE A 438 -22.64 11.26 -21.05
CA PHE A 438 -21.71 11.14 -19.91
C PHE A 438 -20.46 12.00 -20.22
N GLY A 439 -20.01 12.79 -19.25
CA GLY A 439 -19.09 13.91 -19.47
C GLY A 439 -17.61 13.56 -19.64
N ILE A 440 -17.25 12.60 -20.51
CA ILE A 440 -15.86 12.24 -20.78
C ILE A 440 -15.21 13.28 -21.72
N ARG A 441 -14.80 14.41 -21.15
CA ARG A 441 -13.59 15.12 -21.62
C ARG A 441 -12.37 14.45 -20.99
N GLY A 442 -11.23 14.50 -21.69
CA GLY A 442 -10.03 13.68 -21.43
C GLY A 442 -9.70 13.43 -19.96
N GLY A 443 -9.36 12.18 -19.65
CA GLY A 443 -9.06 11.72 -18.30
C GLY A 443 -7.94 12.53 -17.65
N GLN A 444 -8.19 12.95 -16.41
CA GLN A 444 -7.20 13.47 -15.49
C GLN A 444 -7.57 12.94 -14.09
N ASN A 445 -6.55 12.72 -13.26
CA ASN A 445 -6.76 12.45 -11.84
C ASN A 445 -7.55 13.62 -11.20
N LYS A 446 -8.44 13.29 -10.26
CA LYS A 446 -9.35 14.22 -9.57
C LYS A 446 -9.10 14.29 -8.06
N TYR A 447 -8.17 13.48 -7.55
CA TYR A 447 -7.91 13.31 -6.13
C TYR A 447 -6.46 13.70 -5.84
N ASP A 448 -6.23 14.49 -4.80
CA ASP A 448 -4.87 14.64 -4.28
C ASP A 448 -4.37 13.26 -3.85
N LEU A 449 -3.13 12.92 -4.20
CA LEU A 449 -2.50 11.64 -3.91
C LEU A 449 -1.30 11.82 -3.00
N LEU A 450 -1.22 11.00 -1.95
CA LEU A 450 0.02 10.74 -1.23
C LEU A 450 0.26 9.24 -1.28
N PHE A 451 1.44 8.82 -1.73
CA PHE A 451 1.81 7.41 -1.78
C PHE A 451 3.21 7.18 -1.20
N GLY A 452 3.51 5.95 -0.85
CA GLY A 452 4.85 5.59 -0.41
C GLY A 452 5.03 4.12 -0.12
N VAL A 453 6.30 3.75 0.09
CA VAL A 453 6.77 2.38 0.27
C VAL A 453 7.74 2.29 1.45
N VAL A 454 7.96 1.10 1.97
CA VAL A 454 9.14 0.80 2.81
C VAL A 454 10.32 0.30 1.96
N THR A 455 11.47 0.08 2.58
CA THR A 455 12.69 -0.38 1.87
C THR A 455 12.67 -1.88 1.55
N SER A 456 12.07 -2.71 2.40
CA SER A 456 12.11 -4.19 2.30
C SER A 456 10.72 -4.82 2.41
N GLU A 457 9.84 -4.44 1.48
CA GLU A 457 8.43 -4.88 1.38
C GLU A 457 8.26 -6.41 1.44
N ALA A 458 9.12 -7.19 0.77
CA ALA A 458 8.97 -8.63 0.67
C ALA A 458 9.55 -9.45 1.84
N LEU A 459 10.25 -8.82 2.81
CA LEU A 459 11.03 -9.55 3.83
C LEU A 459 10.19 -10.55 4.66
N TRP A 460 8.92 -10.27 4.86
CA TRP A 460 8.01 -11.11 5.65
C TRP A 460 7.70 -12.49 5.04
N LYS A 461 8.05 -12.71 3.76
CA LYS A 461 7.84 -13.98 3.04
C LYS A 461 8.96 -15.01 3.21
N PHE A 462 10.11 -14.61 3.76
CA PHE A 462 11.30 -15.45 3.84
C PHE A 462 11.37 -16.21 5.18
N SER A 463 11.97 -17.39 5.21
CA SER A 463 12.05 -18.21 6.42
C SER A 463 12.91 -17.53 7.51
N ALA A 464 12.71 -17.90 8.77
CA ALA A 464 13.59 -17.47 9.85
C ALA A 464 15.06 -17.93 9.65
N GLN A 465 15.28 -19.04 8.95
CA GLN A 465 16.61 -19.53 8.59
C GLN A 465 17.25 -18.65 7.49
N ASP A 466 16.46 -18.19 6.51
CA ASP A 466 16.90 -17.25 5.48
C ASP A 466 17.36 -15.93 6.12
N ILE A 467 16.55 -15.38 7.01
CA ILE A 467 16.81 -14.10 7.66
C ILE A 467 18.00 -14.19 8.63
N GLN A 468 18.33 -15.38 9.15
CA GLN A 468 19.50 -15.60 10.01
C GLN A 468 20.79 -15.88 9.22
N ASN A 469 20.74 -16.77 8.21
CA ASN A 469 21.94 -17.33 7.57
C ASN A 469 22.16 -16.85 6.12
N GLY A 470 21.13 -16.35 5.43
CA GLY A 470 21.13 -16.19 3.98
C GLY A 470 20.86 -17.51 3.24
N PHE A 471 20.99 -17.49 1.91
CA PHE A 471 20.88 -18.69 1.07
C PHE A 471 21.66 -18.55 -0.25
N GLU A 472 21.90 -19.67 -0.92
CA GLU A 472 22.69 -19.74 -2.15
C GLU A 472 21.88 -19.44 -3.41
N GLY A 473 22.59 -19.27 -4.54
CA GLY A 473 22.01 -18.87 -5.83
C GLY A 473 20.88 -19.79 -6.32
N GLU A 474 20.98 -21.09 -6.10
CA GLU A 474 19.94 -22.07 -6.47
C GLU A 474 18.57 -21.73 -5.84
N ARG A 475 18.55 -21.31 -4.56
CA ARG A 475 17.31 -20.95 -3.86
C ARG A 475 16.78 -19.57 -4.29
N ARG A 476 17.66 -18.60 -4.52
CA ARG A 476 17.29 -17.32 -5.18
C ARG A 476 16.59 -17.62 -6.50
N ASP A 477 17.16 -18.51 -7.29
CA ASP A 477 16.70 -18.82 -8.64
C ASP A 477 15.34 -19.52 -8.62
N ARG A 478 15.09 -20.47 -7.71
CA ARG A 478 13.73 -21.01 -7.47
C ARG A 478 12.72 -19.91 -7.15
N ILE A 479 13.04 -19.02 -6.21
CA ILE A 479 12.16 -17.94 -5.73
C ILE A 479 11.77 -16.98 -6.87
N ILE A 480 12.77 -16.46 -7.61
CA ILE A 480 12.54 -15.53 -8.73
C ILE A 480 11.79 -16.26 -9.87
N ARG A 481 12.13 -17.52 -10.14
CA ARG A 481 11.48 -18.31 -11.20
C ARG A 481 10.01 -18.59 -10.92
N THR A 482 9.63 -18.89 -9.67
CA THR A 482 8.21 -18.99 -9.28
C THR A 482 7.48 -17.67 -9.50
N TYR A 483 8.06 -16.54 -9.06
CA TYR A 483 7.44 -15.24 -9.29
C TYR A 483 7.22 -14.98 -10.78
N VAL A 484 8.25 -15.17 -11.61
CA VAL A 484 8.16 -14.98 -13.06
C VAL A 484 7.12 -15.91 -13.69
N ARG A 485 7.07 -17.18 -13.29
CA ARG A 485 6.09 -18.18 -13.79
C ARG A 485 4.63 -17.84 -13.46
N ASN A 486 4.41 -17.08 -12.39
CA ASN A 486 3.08 -16.72 -11.91
C ASN A 486 2.64 -15.30 -12.33
N ALA A 487 3.57 -14.36 -12.52
CA ALA A 487 3.27 -12.99 -12.96
C ALA A 487 3.25 -12.81 -14.49
N TYR A 488 4.05 -13.60 -15.23
CA TYR A 488 4.25 -13.44 -16.67
C TYR A 488 3.85 -14.70 -17.47
N THR A 489 3.62 -14.52 -18.76
CA THR A 489 3.04 -15.48 -19.71
C THR A 489 3.99 -15.80 -20.88
N TYR A 490 4.70 -14.79 -21.39
CA TYR A 490 5.63 -14.91 -22.51
C TYR A 490 7.10 -14.79 -22.06
N HIS A 491 8.04 -15.34 -22.85
CA HIS A 491 9.49 -15.13 -22.68
C HIS A 491 10.03 -15.25 -21.22
N LEU A 492 9.57 -16.27 -20.48
CA LEU A 492 9.83 -16.40 -19.05
C LEU A 492 11.32 -16.61 -18.73
N SER A 493 12.05 -17.28 -19.62
CA SER A 493 13.49 -17.52 -19.45
C SER A 493 14.28 -16.21 -19.56
N GLU A 494 13.94 -15.38 -20.54
CA GLU A 494 14.55 -14.09 -20.84
C GLU A 494 14.27 -13.07 -19.73
N ILE A 495 13.03 -13.02 -19.23
CA ILE A 495 12.65 -12.21 -18.07
C ILE A 495 13.42 -12.66 -16.82
N PHE A 496 13.48 -13.96 -16.54
CA PHE A 496 14.21 -14.52 -15.41
C PHE A 496 15.70 -14.17 -15.44
N PHE A 497 16.38 -14.38 -16.57
CA PHE A 497 17.81 -14.04 -16.69
C PHE A 497 18.06 -12.54 -16.59
N THR A 498 17.14 -11.70 -17.09
CA THR A 498 17.22 -10.24 -16.93
C THR A 498 17.17 -9.82 -15.46
N ILE A 499 16.24 -10.38 -14.68
CA ILE A 499 16.13 -10.10 -13.23
C ILE A 499 17.36 -10.64 -12.48
N VAL A 500 17.80 -11.88 -12.77
CA VAL A 500 18.99 -12.45 -12.14
C VAL A 500 20.24 -11.62 -12.44
N ASN A 501 20.36 -11.04 -13.65
CA ASN A 501 21.46 -10.17 -14.02
C ASN A 501 21.44 -8.83 -13.26
N GLU A 502 20.29 -8.14 -13.21
CA GLU A 502 20.13 -6.85 -12.51
C GLU A 502 20.36 -6.97 -10.99
N TYR A 503 19.89 -8.07 -10.38
CA TYR A 503 19.97 -8.30 -8.93
C TYR A 503 21.13 -9.22 -8.53
N THR A 504 22.24 -9.22 -9.28
CA THR A 504 23.52 -9.85 -8.87
C THR A 504 24.59 -8.78 -8.68
N ASP A 505 25.28 -8.82 -7.52
CA ASP A 505 26.38 -7.92 -7.17
C ASP A 505 27.67 -8.30 -7.93
N TRP A 506 27.73 -7.96 -9.21
CA TRP A 506 28.85 -8.33 -10.10
C TRP A 506 30.21 -7.71 -9.73
N GLU A 507 30.26 -6.76 -8.78
CA GLU A 507 31.54 -6.31 -8.19
C GLU A 507 32.20 -7.43 -7.34
N ARG A 508 31.46 -8.47 -6.97
CA ARG A 508 31.92 -9.57 -6.11
C ARG A 508 31.89 -10.91 -6.84
N THR A 509 33.09 -11.48 -7.03
CA THR A 509 33.26 -12.82 -7.65
C THR A 509 32.70 -13.96 -6.81
N VAL A 510 32.59 -13.79 -5.49
CA VAL A 510 31.97 -14.75 -4.57
C VAL A 510 30.79 -14.10 -3.87
N GLN A 511 29.58 -14.59 -4.15
CA GLN A 511 28.35 -14.10 -3.55
C GLN A 511 28.16 -14.70 -2.15
N HIS A 512 28.23 -13.85 -1.13
CA HIS A 512 27.93 -14.26 0.24
C HIS A 512 26.42 -14.56 0.38
N PRO A 513 25.98 -15.68 1.01
CA PRO A 513 24.57 -16.07 1.06
C PRO A 513 23.60 -15.01 1.59
N ILE A 514 24.07 -14.15 2.50
CA ILE A 514 23.28 -13.03 3.01
C ILE A 514 23.08 -11.95 1.94
N ASN A 515 24.06 -11.67 1.08
CA ASN A 515 23.92 -10.70 -0.02
C ASN A 515 22.95 -11.24 -1.09
N THR A 516 23.07 -12.54 -1.42
CA THR A 516 22.18 -13.25 -2.34
C THR A 516 20.72 -13.17 -1.88
N ARG A 517 20.47 -13.32 -0.57
CA ARG A 517 19.17 -13.07 0.04
C ARG A 517 18.77 -11.61 -0.05
N ASP A 518 19.63 -10.69 0.36
CA ASP A 518 19.29 -9.25 0.43
C ASP A 518 18.88 -8.73 -0.97
N ALA A 519 19.54 -9.21 -2.03
CA ALA A 519 19.17 -8.96 -3.42
C ALA A 519 17.86 -9.66 -3.86
N ALA A 520 17.59 -10.89 -3.41
CA ALA A 520 16.32 -11.57 -3.67
C ALA A 520 15.13 -10.88 -2.99
N VAL A 521 15.31 -10.40 -1.75
CA VAL A 521 14.33 -9.56 -1.04
C VAL A 521 14.08 -8.27 -1.82
N LEU A 522 15.14 -7.63 -2.31
CA LEU A 522 15.06 -6.41 -3.13
C LEU A 522 14.24 -6.66 -4.41
N ALA A 523 14.57 -7.70 -5.17
CA ALA A 523 13.90 -8.05 -6.43
C ALA A 523 12.40 -8.28 -6.24
N ILE A 524 12.00 -9.08 -5.25
CA ILE A 524 10.58 -9.37 -4.99
C ILE A 524 9.86 -8.14 -4.39
N SER A 525 10.56 -7.31 -3.60
CA SER A 525 9.99 -6.04 -3.09
C SER A 525 9.68 -5.07 -4.23
N ASP A 526 10.63 -4.90 -5.15
CA ASP A 526 10.46 -3.99 -6.29
C ASP A 526 9.40 -4.52 -7.27
N ALA A 527 9.36 -5.83 -7.54
CA ALA A 527 8.38 -6.44 -8.43
C ALA A 527 6.94 -6.44 -7.89
N GLN A 528 6.74 -6.69 -6.58
CA GLN A 528 5.41 -6.86 -6.01
C GLN A 528 4.79 -5.59 -5.41
N TYR A 529 5.59 -4.56 -5.14
CA TYR A 529 5.14 -3.38 -4.41
C TYR A 529 5.69 -2.07 -5.00
N VAL A 530 7.01 -1.91 -5.12
CA VAL A 530 7.60 -0.60 -5.47
C VAL A 530 7.32 -0.21 -6.93
N ALA A 531 7.61 -1.09 -7.91
CA ALA A 531 7.35 -0.78 -9.31
C ALA A 531 5.84 -0.57 -9.59
N PRO A 532 4.92 -1.44 -9.15
CA PRO A 532 3.47 -1.20 -9.29
C PRO A 532 2.99 0.14 -8.69
N LEU A 533 3.47 0.51 -7.49
CA LEU A 533 3.03 1.73 -6.83
C LEU A 533 3.71 3.00 -7.40
N VAL A 534 4.97 2.95 -7.81
CA VAL A 534 5.62 4.06 -8.52
C VAL A 534 4.96 4.29 -9.89
N GLN A 535 4.63 3.23 -10.64
CA GLN A 535 3.88 3.34 -11.89
C GLN A 535 2.47 3.92 -11.68
N THR A 536 1.81 3.55 -10.58
CA THR A 536 0.54 4.15 -10.15
C THR A 536 0.68 5.64 -9.84
N GLY A 537 1.79 6.02 -9.18
CA GLY A 537 2.14 7.42 -8.92
C GLY A 537 2.42 8.21 -10.20
N ASP A 538 3.23 7.68 -11.13
CA ASP A 538 3.51 8.30 -12.43
C ASP A 538 2.21 8.56 -13.21
N PHE A 539 1.31 7.57 -13.29
CA PHE A 539 0.00 7.73 -13.94
C PHE A 539 -0.91 8.75 -13.23
N LEU A 540 -0.97 8.75 -11.90
CA LEU A 540 -1.84 9.66 -11.15
C LEU A 540 -1.29 11.10 -11.05
N SER A 541 0.02 11.29 -11.30
CA SER A 541 0.67 12.60 -11.34
C SER A 541 0.41 13.32 -12.67
N VAL A 542 -0.56 14.24 -12.66
CA VAL A 542 -0.94 15.02 -13.85
C VAL A 542 0.07 16.15 -14.08
N ALA A 543 0.59 16.28 -15.30
CA ALA A 543 1.40 17.42 -15.71
C ALA A 543 0.59 18.72 -15.61
N LYS A 544 0.88 19.52 -14.58
CA LYS A 544 0.20 20.79 -14.29
C LYS A 544 0.63 21.90 -15.26
N SER A 545 -0.33 22.62 -15.83
CA SER A 545 -0.05 23.81 -16.66
C SER A 545 0.17 25.11 -15.85
N SER A 546 -0.22 25.11 -14.57
CA SER A 546 0.06 26.11 -13.55
C SER A 546 0.18 25.40 -12.19
N PRO A 547 1.02 25.87 -11.23
CA PRO A 547 1.15 25.23 -9.92
C PRO A 547 -0.19 25.01 -9.19
N ASP A 548 -1.13 25.94 -9.37
CA ASP A 548 -2.48 25.94 -8.76
C ASP A 548 -3.53 25.11 -9.55
N SER A 549 -3.15 24.44 -10.65
CA SER A 549 -4.11 23.76 -11.53
C SER A 549 -3.85 22.24 -11.66
N GLY A 550 -4.52 21.46 -10.82
CA GLY A 550 -4.50 19.99 -10.81
C GLY A 550 -4.49 19.44 -9.38
N PRO A 551 -4.75 18.13 -9.20
CA PRO A 551 -4.52 17.48 -7.91
C PRO A 551 -3.02 17.52 -7.55
N ASN A 552 -2.71 17.57 -6.26
CA ASN A 552 -1.32 17.46 -5.81
C ASN A 552 -0.89 16.00 -5.67
N THR A 553 0.36 15.68 -6.00
CA THR A 553 0.92 14.32 -5.82
C THR A 553 2.18 14.32 -4.95
N PHE A 554 2.27 13.44 -3.95
CA PHE A 554 3.44 13.34 -3.05
C PHE A 554 3.91 11.89 -2.87
N PHE A 555 5.21 11.65 -2.96
CA PHE A 555 5.83 10.34 -2.73
C PHE A 555 6.75 10.37 -1.49
N TYR A 556 6.74 9.31 -0.69
CA TYR A 556 7.74 9.06 0.36
C TYR A 556 8.32 7.64 0.30
N VAL A 557 9.50 7.49 0.89
CA VAL A 557 10.09 6.18 1.22
C VAL A 557 10.35 6.16 2.73
N PHE A 558 9.80 5.19 3.43
CA PHE A 558 9.99 5.02 4.87
C PHE A 558 11.22 4.13 5.11
N ASP A 559 12.32 4.76 5.54
CA ASP A 559 13.61 4.15 5.89
C ASP A 559 13.89 4.37 7.39
N TYR A 560 13.11 3.68 8.22
CA TYR A 560 13.38 3.54 9.63
C TYR A 560 12.85 2.22 10.18
N GLN A 561 13.76 1.44 10.76
CA GLN A 561 13.46 0.20 11.44
C GLN A 561 13.31 0.44 12.95
N THR A 562 12.26 -0.10 13.56
CA THR A 562 11.96 0.11 15.00
C THR A 562 13.12 -0.44 15.84
N LYS A 563 13.73 0.37 16.73
CA LYS A 563 15.02 0.01 17.38
C LYS A 563 14.93 -1.31 18.16
N ASP A 564 13.93 -1.40 19.03
CA ASP A 564 13.66 -2.56 19.88
C ASP A 564 12.47 -3.37 19.32
N GLY A 565 12.33 -3.37 17.98
CA GLY A 565 11.29 -4.06 17.22
C GLY A 565 11.64 -5.51 16.84
N ASP A 566 10.70 -6.18 16.17
CA ASP A 566 10.73 -7.63 15.99
C ASP A 566 11.69 -8.15 14.90
N TYR A 567 12.29 -7.26 14.10
CA TYR A 567 13.13 -7.59 12.93
C TYR A 567 14.62 -7.22 13.12
N PRO A 568 15.57 -7.97 12.53
CA PRO A 568 17.01 -7.66 12.64
C PRO A 568 17.39 -6.34 11.97
N GLN A 569 18.15 -5.52 12.69
CA GLN A 569 18.55 -4.14 12.36
C GLN A 569 19.57 -4.07 11.20
N ARG A 570 19.16 -4.48 9.99
CA ARG A 570 19.99 -4.53 8.77
C ARG A 570 19.21 -4.23 7.48
N MET A 571 17.92 -4.58 7.42
CA MET A 571 17.15 -4.60 6.16
C MET A 571 16.42 -3.28 5.87
N GLY A 572 16.59 -2.26 6.71
CA GLY A 572 15.67 -1.12 6.76
C GLY A 572 14.27 -1.57 7.20
N SER A 573 13.25 -0.76 6.91
CA SER A 573 11.86 -1.02 7.32
C SER A 573 11.20 -2.13 6.52
N VAL A 574 10.41 -2.96 7.21
CA VAL A 574 9.61 -4.05 6.67
C VAL A 574 8.15 -3.60 6.46
N HIS A 575 7.43 -4.26 5.54
CA HIS A 575 6.02 -3.97 5.22
C HIS A 575 5.16 -3.86 6.49
N GLY A 576 4.54 -2.69 6.71
CA GLY A 576 3.71 -2.40 7.87
C GLY A 576 4.43 -1.74 9.05
N GLU A 577 5.76 -1.59 9.05
CA GLU A 577 6.48 -0.85 10.11
C GLU A 577 6.19 0.66 10.12
N GLU A 578 5.63 1.24 9.04
CA GLU A 578 5.18 2.63 9.02
C GLU A 578 3.89 2.86 9.83
N LEU A 579 3.06 1.82 9.97
CA LEU A 579 1.75 1.87 10.63
C LEU A 579 1.78 2.30 12.12
N PRO A 580 2.66 1.76 13.00
CA PRO A 580 2.74 2.24 14.38
C PRO A 580 3.05 3.75 14.48
N TYR A 581 3.88 4.29 13.58
CA TYR A 581 4.21 5.71 13.55
C TYR A 581 3.03 6.58 13.07
N LEU A 582 2.22 6.07 12.13
CA LEU A 582 1.00 6.73 11.64
C LEU A 582 -0.13 6.74 12.69
N PHE A 583 -0.39 5.61 13.36
CA PHE A 583 -1.44 5.53 14.39
C PHE A 583 -1.02 6.15 15.72
N GLY A 584 0.26 6.47 15.90
CA GLY A 584 0.78 7.15 17.10
C GLY A 584 1.14 6.21 18.25
N ALA A 585 1.45 4.93 17.97
CA ALA A 585 1.89 3.98 19.00
C ALA A 585 3.11 4.48 19.81
N PRO A 586 4.11 5.17 19.23
CA PRO A 586 5.17 5.81 20.01
C PRO A 586 4.69 6.90 20.96
N LEU A 587 3.61 7.62 20.62
CA LEU A 587 3.08 8.72 21.46
C LEU A 587 2.44 8.23 22.77
N VAL A 588 2.16 6.92 22.90
CA VAL A 588 1.53 6.30 24.08
C VAL A 588 2.30 5.09 24.64
N ASP A 589 3.50 4.81 24.12
CA ASP A 589 4.33 3.62 24.41
C ASP A 589 3.63 2.27 24.17
N GLY A 590 2.99 2.17 23.00
CA GLY A 590 2.33 0.95 22.52
C GLY A 590 0.81 1.10 22.37
N LEU A 591 0.29 0.69 21.22
CA LEU A 591 -1.12 0.85 20.86
C LEU A 591 -1.61 -0.42 20.13
N GLY A 592 -2.79 -0.92 20.48
CA GLY A 592 -3.37 -2.10 19.84
C GLY A 592 -2.44 -3.31 19.85
N HIS A 593 -2.03 -3.77 18.66
CA HIS A 593 -1.18 -4.93 18.40
C HIS A 593 0.29 -4.58 18.09
N PHE A 594 0.62 -3.29 18.03
CA PHE A 594 1.96 -2.79 17.71
C PHE A 594 2.99 -3.08 18.83
N PRO A 595 4.30 -3.01 18.54
CA PRO A 595 5.37 -3.05 19.54
C PRO A 595 5.25 -1.98 20.64
N LYS A 596 6.14 -2.08 21.64
CA LYS A 596 6.29 -1.17 22.80
C LYS A 596 7.76 -0.80 22.99
N ASN A 597 8.06 0.04 23.99
CA ASN A 597 9.39 0.51 24.38
C ASN A 597 10.01 1.48 23.35
N TYR A 598 9.22 2.41 22.81
CA TYR A 598 9.71 3.34 21.80
C TYR A 598 10.68 4.39 22.39
N THR A 599 11.76 4.68 21.67
CA THR A 599 12.71 5.72 22.06
C THR A 599 12.14 7.13 21.85
N LYS A 600 12.70 8.11 22.56
CA LYS A 600 12.35 9.54 22.37
C LYS A 600 12.52 10.05 20.94
N SER A 601 13.38 9.40 20.14
CA SER A 601 13.56 9.73 18.71
C SER A 601 12.42 9.18 17.85
N GLU A 602 11.89 8.01 18.19
CA GLU A 602 10.71 7.40 17.53
C GLU A 602 9.42 8.15 17.85
N VAL A 603 9.30 8.69 19.08
CA VAL A 603 8.23 9.65 19.44
C VAL A 603 8.27 10.88 18.52
N ALA A 604 9.45 11.47 18.28
CA ALA A 604 9.60 12.64 17.41
C ALA A 604 9.40 12.32 15.91
N LEU A 605 9.73 11.09 15.48
CA LEU A 605 9.43 10.57 14.13
C LEU A 605 7.92 10.43 13.92
N SER A 606 7.20 9.81 14.88
CA SER A 606 5.74 9.67 14.84
C SER A 606 5.04 11.02 14.87
N GLU A 607 5.49 11.96 15.72
CA GLU A 607 5.01 13.35 15.72
C GLU A 607 5.12 13.98 14.31
N ALA A 608 6.27 13.89 13.65
CA ALA A 608 6.48 14.49 12.34
C ALA A 608 5.64 13.80 11.25
N PHE A 609 5.59 12.47 11.23
CA PHE A 609 4.87 11.68 10.24
C PHE A 609 3.34 11.92 10.34
N ILE A 610 2.79 11.92 11.56
CA ILE A 610 1.39 12.26 11.82
C ILE A 610 1.08 13.69 11.37
N LEU A 611 1.98 14.66 11.59
CA LEU A 611 1.74 16.04 11.16
C LEU A 611 1.68 16.19 9.63
N TYR A 612 2.62 15.61 8.87
CA TYR A 612 2.54 15.64 7.40
C TYR A 612 1.27 14.95 6.87
N MET A 613 0.96 13.76 7.37
CA MET A 613 -0.24 13.00 6.98
C MET A 613 -1.52 13.77 7.32
N ALA A 614 -1.59 14.34 8.53
CA ALA A 614 -2.72 15.17 8.95
C ALA A 614 -2.88 16.42 8.08
N ASN A 615 -1.80 17.12 7.74
CA ASN A 615 -1.83 18.31 6.88
C ASN A 615 -2.37 17.96 5.49
N PHE A 616 -1.83 16.92 4.85
CA PHE A 616 -2.32 16.41 3.57
C PHE A 616 -3.81 16.04 3.63
N VAL A 617 -4.25 15.36 4.70
CA VAL A 617 -5.67 15.05 4.95
C VAL A 617 -6.55 16.31 5.01
N ARG A 618 -6.06 17.45 5.53
CA ARG A 618 -6.87 18.69 5.63
C ARG A 618 -6.95 19.45 4.31
N THR A 619 -5.82 19.63 3.61
CA THR A 619 -5.71 20.60 2.50
C THR A 619 -5.10 20.04 1.21
N GLY A 620 -4.59 18.81 1.20
CA GLY A 620 -3.94 18.21 0.03
C GLY A 620 -2.47 18.58 -0.12
N ASN A 621 -1.86 19.20 0.91
CA ASN A 621 -0.44 19.50 0.93
C ASN A 621 0.15 19.13 2.32
N PRO A 622 1.15 18.22 2.42
CA PRO A 622 1.71 17.80 3.70
C PRO A 622 2.45 18.94 4.43
N ASN A 623 2.88 19.99 3.71
CA ASN A 623 3.69 21.07 4.26
C ASN A 623 2.92 22.15 5.03
N GLU A 624 1.58 22.13 5.01
CA GLU A 624 0.80 23.28 5.47
C GLU A 624 0.86 23.47 7.00
N ALA A 625 1.62 24.49 7.43
CA ALA A 625 2.01 24.65 8.82
C ALA A 625 0.85 25.10 9.73
N GLN A 626 0.22 24.14 10.41
CA GLN A 626 -0.65 24.43 11.53
C GLN A 626 0.13 25.15 12.65
N ARG A 627 -0.41 26.25 13.20
CA ARG A 627 0.16 26.96 14.36
C ARG A 627 -0.01 26.18 15.68
N GLN A 628 0.41 24.92 15.71
CA GLN A 628 0.66 24.22 16.97
C GLN A 628 2.09 24.57 17.43
N GLU A 629 2.22 25.27 18.56
CA GLU A 629 3.48 25.20 19.30
C GLU A 629 3.75 23.74 19.64
N GLY A 630 5.01 23.30 19.54
CA GLY A 630 5.40 21.93 19.91
C GLY A 630 5.03 21.64 21.36
N VAL A 631 3.94 20.87 21.54
CA VAL A 631 3.33 20.58 22.84
C VAL A 631 4.21 19.64 23.65
N LEU A 632 4.87 18.70 22.97
CA LEU A 632 5.93 17.89 23.52
C LEU A 632 7.21 18.73 23.72
N PRO A 633 7.87 18.70 24.89
CA PRO A 633 9.16 19.35 25.09
C PRO A 633 10.23 18.88 24.09
N ILE A 634 10.17 17.60 23.68
CA ILE A 634 11.04 17.00 22.65
C ILE A 634 10.90 17.74 21.31
N SER A 635 9.69 18.18 20.94
CA SER A 635 9.43 18.96 19.72
C SER A 635 10.16 20.32 19.71
N ARG A 636 10.56 20.84 20.88
CA ARG A 636 11.33 22.08 21.02
C ARG A 636 12.83 21.87 20.80
N GLU A 637 13.33 20.63 20.90
CA GLU A 637 14.74 20.28 20.69
C GLU A 637 14.98 19.58 19.34
N ARG A 638 15.51 20.33 18.37
CA ARG A 638 16.12 19.79 17.13
C ARG A 638 15.25 18.80 16.32
N ASN A 639 13.92 18.96 16.26
CA ASN A 639 13.10 18.18 15.33
C ASN A 639 13.48 18.50 13.87
N ARG A 640 14.25 17.60 13.24
CA ARG A 640 14.90 17.76 11.92
C ARG A 640 13.92 17.95 10.76
N TYR A 641 12.66 17.56 10.92
CA TYR A 641 11.63 17.73 9.89
C TYR A 641 11.18 19.19 9.74
N LYS A 642 11.32 20.04 10.76
CA LYS A 642 10.83 21.44 10.75
C LYS A 642 11.51 22.36 9.73
N SER A 643 12.61 21.91 9.12
CA SER A 643 13.35 22.62 8.06
C SER A 643 13.22 21.97 6.68
N ILE A 644 12.37 20.93 6.53
CA ILE A 644 12.22 20.19 5.27
C ILE A 644 10.85 20.44 4.67
N VAL A 645 10.87 21.06 3.49
CA VAL A 645 9.73 21.07 2.57
C VAL A 645 9.73 19.73 1.82
N TRP A 646 8.59 19.06 1.84
CA TRP A 646 8.29 17.90 1.02
C TRP A 646 7.81 18.40 -0.34
N ASP A 647 8.71 18.43 -1.33
CA ASP A 647 8.35 18.84 -2.70
C ASP A 647 7.30 17.90 -3.31
N GLU A 648 6.51 18.43 -4.26
CA GLU A 648 5.59 17.66 -5.07
C GLU A 648 6.33 16.63 -5.96
N TYR A 649 5.71 15.48 -6.17
CA TYR A 649 6.17 14.42 -7.08
C TYR A 649 5.67 14.69 -8.50
N ASP A 650 6.57 14.55 -9.47
CA ASP A 650 6.29 14.58 -10.90
C ASP A 650 7.03 13.45 -11.64
N THR A 651 6.59 13.11 -12.85
CA THR A 651 7.21 12.08 -13.70
C THR A 651 8.61 12.44 -14.22
N LEU A 652 9.04 13.71 -14.08
CA LEU A 652 10.28 14.23 -14.65
C LEU A 652 11.44 14.29 -13.64
N HIS A 653 11.15 14.62 -12.38
CA HIS A 653 12.14 14.68 -11.32
C HIS A 653 11.94 13.58 -10.27
N GLN A 654 10.77 12.92 -10.22
CA GLN A 654 10.43 11.80 -9.33
C GLN A 654 10.89 12.03 -7.88
N LYS A 655 10.57 13.22 -7.34
CA LYS A 655 10.99 13.67 -6.01
C LYS A 655 10.26 12.92 -4.90
N TYR A 656 11.00 12.51 -3.87
CA TYR A 656 10.42 11.85 -2.70
C TYR A 656 11.06 12.30 -1.40
N LEU A 657 10.29 12.23 -0.32
CA LEU A 657 10.78 12.40 1.03
C LEU A 657 11.27 11.05 1.57
N GLU A 658 12.56 10.95 1.88
CA GLU A 658 13.11 9.89 2.71
C GLU A 658 12.71 10.18 4.17
N ILE A 659 11.82 9.34 4.71
CA ILE A 659 11.29 9.44 6.07
C ILE A 659 12.07 8.45 6.94
N GLY A 660 12.94 8.98 7.78
CA GLY A 660 13.70 8.23 8.77
C GLY A 660 14.41 9.16 9.74
N MET A 661 15.35 8.64 10.53
CA MET A 661 16.01 9.46 11.58
C MET A 661 16.67 10.74 11.04
N LYS A 662 17.24 10.70 9.82
CA LYS A 662 17.87 11.85 9.14
C LYS A 662 17.10 12.14 7.85
N PRO A 663 15.90 12.76 7.92
CA PRO A 663 15.03 12.92 6.77
C PRO A 663 15.66 13.79 5.67
N ARG A 664 15.36 13.47 4.40
CA ARG A 664 15.97 14.09 3.22
C ARG A 664 15.00 14.11 2.04
N MET A 665 14.97 15.20 1.28
CA MET A 665 14.44 15.13 -0.08
C MET A 665 15.47 14.45 -0.99
N LYS A 666 14.98 13.53 -1.82
CA LYS A 666 15.72 12.79 -2.84
C LYS A 666 14.89 12.75 -4.14
N ASN A 667 15.45 12.18 -5.19
CA ASN A 667 14.82 11.94 -6.48
C ASN A 667 15.10 10.53 -6.99
N HIS A 668 14.30 10.05 -7.95
CA HIS A 668 14.58 8.83 -8.72
C HIS A 668 14.85 7.58 -7.85
N TYR A 669 13.93 7.26 -6.94
CA TYR A 669 14.07 6.08 -6.06
C TYR A 669 14.27 4.79 -6.87
N ARG A 670 15.41 4.11 -6.66
CA ARG A 670 15.79 2.86 -7.36
C ARG A 670 15.64 2.94 -8.89
N ALA A 671 15.81 4.11 -9.52
CA ALA A 671 15.41 4.30 -10.91
C ALA A 671 16.11 3.38 -11.93
N HIS A 672 17.30 2.84 -11.63
CA HIS A 672 17.92 1.80 -12.47
C HIS A 672 17.10 0.50 -12.42
N GLN A 673 16.90 -0.05 -11.22
CA GLN A 673 16.10 -1.26 -10.95
C GLN A 673 14.65 -1.10 -11.44
N LEU A 674 14.03 0.05 -11.18
CA LEU A 674 12.67 0.33 -11.64
C LEU A 674 12.59 0.49 -13.16
N SER A 675 13.63 0.97 -13.84
CA SER A 675 13.63 1.00 -15.32
C SER A 675 13.59 -0.41 -15.94
N VAL A 676 14.15 -1.41 -15.27
CA VAL A 676 14.05 -2.82 -15.68
C VAL A 676 12.61 -3.32 -15.54
N TRP A 677 11.96 -3.09 -14.39
CA TRP A 677 10.57 -3.51 -14.16
C TRP A 677 9.54 -2.72 -14.99
N LEU A 678 9.73 -1.42 -15.20
CA LEU A 678 8.74 -0.52 -15.79
C LEU A 678 8.90 -0.30 -17.30
N ARG A 679 10.04 -0.69 -17.88
CA ARG A 679 10.30 -0.54 -19.32
C ARG A 679 10.77 -1.85 -19.93
N LEU A 680 11.93 -2.37 -19.53
CA LEU A 680 12.56 -3.51 -20.20
C LEU A 680 11.72 -4.80 -20.13
N ILE A 681 11.26 -5.20 -18.94
CA ILE A 681 10.47 -6.43 -18.76
C ILE A 681 9.13 -6.37 -19.53
N PRO A 682 8.36 -5.26 -19.51
CA PRO A 682 7.20 -5.09 -20.39
C PRO A 682 7.49 -5.21 -21.89
N GLU A 683 8.68 -4.83 -22.36
CA GLU A 683 9.06 -5.01 -23.77
C GLU A 683 9.43 -6.47 -24.10
N ILE A 684 10.12 -7.17 -23.18
CA ILE A 684 10.44 -8.61 -23.32
C ILE A 684 9.17 -9.46 -23.23
N HIS A 685 8.22 -9.09 -22.38
CA HIS A 685 6.99 -9.84 -22.12
C HIS A 685 5.92 -9.70 -23.24
N ARG A 686 6.23 -9.03 -24.36
CA ARG A 686 5.34 -8.98 -25.53
C ARG A 686 5.16 -10.38 -26.14
N ALA A 687 3.98 -10.64 -26.72
CA ALA A 687 3.76 -11.89 -27.45
C ALA A 687 4.60 -11.92 -28.75
N GLY A 688 5.30 -13.03 -28.98
CA GLY A 688 6.05 -13.27 -30.21
C GLY A 688 5.19 -13.46 -31.46
N MET A 689 5.82 -13.79 -32.59
CA MET A 689 5.09 -14.11 -33.83
C MET A 689 4.16 -15.31 -33.64
N LYS A 690 3.00 -15.31 -34.32
CA LYS A 690 1.91 -16.28 -34.09
C LYS A 690 2.30 -17.75 -34.35
N ASP A 691 3.37 -17.98 -35.11
CA ASP A 691 3.87 -19.30 -35.48
C ASP A 691 4.91 -19.86 -34.47
N VAL A 692 5.25 -19.12 -33.41
CA VAL A 692 6.18 -19.58 -32.37
C VAL A 692 5.51 -20.61 -31.47
N VAL A 693 6.12 -21.81 -31.38
CA VAL A 693 5.63 -22.90 -30.52
C VAL A 693 5.53 -22.43 -29.06
N ALA A 694 4.34 -22.49 -28.47
CA ALA A 694 4.03 -21.96 -27.14
C ALA A 694 5.04 -22.36 -26.04
N LYS A 695 5.62 -23.57 -26.12
CA LYS A 695 6.65 -24.08 -25.20
C LYS A 695 7.92 -23.22 -25.14
N HIS A 696 8.23 -22.41 -26.17
CA HIS A 696 9.34 -21.44 -26.16
C HIS A 696 9.20 -20.40 -25.05
N ASN A 697 7.97 -20.03 -24.69
CA ASN A 697 7.73 -19.04 -23.64
C ASN A 697 8.06 -19.58 -22.24
N LEU A 698 8.05 -20.90 -22.06
CA LEU A 698 8.17 -21.54 -20.76
C LEU A 698 9.63 -21.87 -20.41
N PHE A 699 9.89 -22.05 -19.12
CA PHE A 699 11.17 -22.59 -18.67
C PHE A 699 11.45 -23.98 -19.26
N ARG A 700 12.72 -24.28 -19.50
CA ARG A 700 13.17 -25.66 -19.71
C ARG A 700 12.80 -26.47 -18.46
N ASN A 701 12.24 -27.67 -18.67
CA ASN A 701 11.71 -28.55 -17.63
C ASN A 701 10.58 -27.91 -16.77
N HIS A 702 9.77 -26.98 -17.29
CA HIS A 702 8.72 -26.27 -16.55
C HIS A 702 7.67 -27.11 -15.79
N ASN A 703 7.59 -28.43 -16.02
CA ASN A 703 6.73 -29.37 -15.30
C ASN A 703 7.38 -29.95 -14.03
N ASP A 704 8.67 -29.69 -13.80
CA ASP A 704 9.43 -30.16 -12.65
C ASP A 704 9.13 -29.31 -11.41
N PRO A 705 8.60 -29.89 -10.30
CA PRO A 705 8.32 -29.14 -9.09
C PRO A 705 9.59 -28.61 -8.39
N GLU A 706 10.74 -29.30 -8.50
CA GLU A 706 12.00 -28.89 -7.85
C GLU A 706 12.59 -27.63 -8.48
N LEU A 707 12.07 -27.22 -9.65
CA LEU A 707 12.43 -25.99 -10.34
C LEU A 707 11.87 -24.73 -9.66
N TYR A 708 10.96 -24.85 -8.69
CA TYR A 708 10.18 -23.74 -8.12
C TYR A 708 10.14 -23.73 -6.58
N ASP A 709 9.97 -22.54 -6.00
CA ASP A 709 9.67 -22.33 -4.57
C ASP A 709 8.13 -22.17 -4.38
N GLY A 710 7.41 -23.28 -4.17
CA GLY A 710 5.97 -23.30 -3.95
C GLY A 710 5.09 -23.45 -5.19
N LEU A 711 3.78 -23.17 -5.06
CA LEU A 711 2.77 -23.45 -6.10
C LEU A 711 2.89 -22.52 -7.31
N VAL A 712 2.92 -23.10 -8.50
CA VAL A 712 2.89 -22.39 -9.79
C VAL A 712 1.54 -22.49 -10.49
N ARG A 713 1.10 -21.42 -11.16
CA ARG A 713 -0.16 -21.39 -11.90
C ARG A 713 -0.13 -22.37 -13.09
N PRO A 714 -1.26 -22.99 -13.49
CA PRO A 714 -1.34 -23.77 -14.72
C PRO A 714 -0.78 -23.00 -15.93
N ASP A 715 -0.30 -23.69 -16.97
CA ASP A 715 0.21 -22.98 -18.15
C ASP A 715 -0.94 -22.31 -18.93
N PRO A 716 -0.96 -20.96 -19.01
CA PRO A 716 -2.01 -20.25 -19.75
C PRO A 716 -2.02 -20.58 -21.25
N LEU A 717 -0.88 -21.00 -21.84
CA LEU A 717 -0.77 -21.29 -23.27
C LEU A 717 -1.16 -22.74 -23.61
N THR A 718 -0.92 -23.70 -22.71
CA THR A 718 -1.47 -25.06 -22.83
C THR A 718 -3.00 -25.04 -22.77
N ARG A 719 -3.63 -24.12 -22.02
CA ARG A 719 -5.09 -23.93 -22.05
C ARG A 719 -5.64 -23.52 -23.43
N ALA A 720 -4.80 -23.00 -24.32
CA ALA A 720 -5.16 -22.71 -25.71
C ALA A 720 -4.87 -23.87 -26.69
N ASN A 721 -4.13 -24.91 -26.26
CA ASN A 721 -3.75 -26.06 -27.10
C ASN A 721 -4.34 -27.41 -26.62
N TYR A 722 -4.84 -27.49 -25.39
CA TYR A 722 -5.47 -28.70 -24.88
C TYR A 722 -6.91 -28.81 -25.39
N TYR A 723 -7.05 -29.39 -26.59
CA TYR A 723 -8.33 -29.77 -27.18
C TYR A 723 -9.01 -30.85 -26.31
N ASP A 724 -9.80 -30.42 -25.33
CA ASP A 724 -10.78 -31.26 -24.67
C ASP A 724 -12.11 -31.21 -25.46
N PRO A 725 -12.49 -32.30 -26.18
CA PRO A 725 -13.71 -32.30 -26.99
C PRO A 725 -15.00 -32.22 -26.17
N THR A 726 -14.95 -32.35 -24.84
CA THR A 726 -16.14 -32.17 -23.98
C THR A 726 -16.54 -30.70 -23.82
N LEU A 727 -15.61 -29.75 -24.01
CA LEU A 727 -15.86 -28.31 -23.86
C LEU A 727 -16.38 -27.63 -25.16
N GLU A 728 -16.16 -28.23 -26.33
CA GLU A 728 -16.59 -27.68 -27.63
C GLU A 728 -18.12 -27.74 -27.84
N LEU A 729 -18.84 -28.65 -27.17
CA LEU A 729 -20.30 -28.70 -27.23
C LEU A 729 -20.97 -27.41 -26.71
N TYR A 730 -20.27 -26.61 -25.90
CA TYR A 730 -20.77 -25.37 -25.30
C TYR A 730 -20.19 -24.09 -25.94
N ARG A 731 -19.51 -24.17 -27.10
CA ARG A 731 -18.97 -22.99 -27.80
C ARG A 731 -19.07 -23.04 -29.32
N ARG A 732 -20.28 -23.03 -29.88
CA ARG A 732 -20.45 -22.71 -31.32
C ARG A 732 -20.13 -21.22 -31.58
N PRO A 733 -19.24 -20.89 -32.53
CA PRO A 733 -18.90 -19.50 -32.85
C PRO A 733 -20.00 -18.81 -33.66
N ILE A 734 -20.40 -17.61 -33.24
CA ILE A 734 -21.25 -16.70 -34.02
C ILE A 734 -20.47 -15.41 -34.30
N TYR A 735 -19.90 -15.37 -35.51
CA TYR A 735 -19.18 -14.26 -36.16
C TYR A 735 -17.82 -13.83 -35.58
N ASN A 736 -17.05 -13.22 -36.49
CA ASN A 736 -15.62 -12.95 -36.36
C ASN A 736 -15.31 -11.89 -35.29
N VAL A 737 -14.86 -12.32 -34.12
CA VAL A 737 -14.14 -11.48 -33.16
C VAL A 737 -12.83 -12.17 -32.82
N THR A 738 -11.70 -11.48 -32.97
CA THR A 738 -10.41 -11.97 -32.50
C THR A 738 -10.39 -11.98 -30.98
N LEU A 739 -10.35 -13.18 -30.40
CA LEU A 739 -10.15 -13.37 -28.97
C LEU A 739 -8.69 -13.11 -28.61
N ASP A 740 -8.34 -11.83 -28.51
CA ASP A 740 -7.08 -11.41 -27.89
C ASP A 740 -7.17 -11.72 -26.39
N ILE A 741 -6.33 -12.67 -25.94
CA ILE A 741 -6.15 -12.98 -24.52
C ILE A 741 -5.66 -11.70 -23.83
N PRO A 742 -6.24 -11.29 -22.68
CA PRO A 742 -5.76 -10.09 -21.98
C PRO A 742 -4.31 -10.30 -21.54
N SER A 743 -3.38 -9.63 -22.22
CA SER A 743 -1.96 -9.64 -21.83
C SER A 743 -1.78 -8.89 -20.52
N THR A 744 -0.89 -9.39 -19.66
CA THR A 744 -0.42 -8.61 -18.49
C THR A 744 0.60 -7.54 -18.87
N THR A 745 0.97 -7.39 -20.15
CA THR A 745 1.69 -6.20 -20.65
C THR A 745 0.74 -5.00 -20.81
N MET A 746 1.07 -3.90 -20.14
CA MET A 746 0.62 -2.58 -20.58
C MET A 746 1.43 -2.17 -21.82
N ASP A 747 0.79 -2.07 -22.98
CA ASP A 747 1.43 -1.73 -24.26
C ASP A 747 1.96 -0.29 -24.27
N THR A 748 3.16 -0.14 -23.71
CA THR A 748 3.83 1.14 -23.53
C THR A 748 4.74 1.41 -24.73
N TYR A 749 4.32 2.30 -25.63
CA TYR A 749 5.04 2.67 -26.85
C TYR A 749 5.68 4.06 -26.73
N VAL A 750 6.91 4.13 -26.19
CA VAL A 750 7.79 5.30 -26.33
C VAL A 750 9.24 4.83 -26.51
N THR A 751 9.70 4.74 -27.77
CA THR A 751 11.09 4.38 -28.10
C THR A 751 11.66 5.39 -29.10
N THR A 752 12.68 6.15 -28.69
CA THR A 752 13.36 7.15 -29.52
C THR A 752 14.61 6.56 -30.20
N CYS A 753 14.38 5.83 -31.30
CA CYS A 753 15.47 5.31 -32.14
C CYS A 753 15.78 6.26 -33.31
N ILE A 754 17.07 6.53 -33.55
CA ILE A 754 17.54 7.36 -34.66
C ILE A 754 17.67 6.49 -35.92
N SER A 755 16.80 6.72 -36.91
CA SER A 755 16.81 5.96 -38.17
C SER A 755 17.94 6.42 -39.11
N VAL A 756 18.90 5.54 -39.38
CA VAL A 756 19.86 5.70 -40.48
C VAL A 756 19.27 5.07 -41.74
N MET A 757 19.30 5.82 -42.85
CA MET A 757 18.70 5.40 -44.13
C MET A 757 19.60 4.44 -44.92
N SER A 758 19.00 3.43 -45.55
CA SER A 758 19.53 2.81 -46.79
C SER A 758 18.38 2.29 -47.66
N ALA A 759 18.64 2.01 -48.94
CA ALA A 759 17.64 2.08 -50.01
C ALA A 759 17.19 0.74 -50.63
N ARG A 760 16.01 0.77 -51.28
CA ARG A 760 15.53 -0.25 -52.26
C ARG A 760 16.31 -0.14 -53.58
N PRO A 761 16.52 -1.23 -54.34
CA PRO A 761 15.52 -1.82 -55.26
C PRO A 761 15.36 -3.35 -55.03
N GLY A 762 14.59 -4.15 -55.78
CA GLY A 762 13.66 -3.95 -56.91
C GLY A 762 13.12 -5.31 -57.40
N SER A 763 11.93 -5.37 -58.01
CA SER A 763 11.16 -6.62 -58.20
C SER A 763 11.59 -7.52 -59.38
N ALA A 764 11.49 -8.84 -59.19
CA ALA A 764 11.32 -9.85 -60.26
C ALA A 764 10.65 -11.13 -59.72
N VAL A 765 10.09 -11.99 -60.59
CA VAL A 765 9.33 -13.21 -60.24
C VAL A 765 9.79 -14.40 -61.09
N THR A 766 9.94 -15.58 -60.49
CA THR A 766 9.86 -16.87 -61.21
C THR A 766 9.58 -18.04 -60.24
N GLN A 767 8.94 -19.10 -60.73
CA GLN A 767 8.70 -20.36 -60.00
C GLN A 767 9.58 -21.48 -60.55
N SER A 768 10.01 -22.42 -59.69
CA SER A 768 10.45 -23.77 -60.09
C SER A 768 10.30 -24.76 -58.92
N HIS A 769 10.31 -26.06 -59.18
CA HIS A 769 9.96 -27.13 -58.23
C HIS A 769 11.18 -27.90 -57.68
N VAL A 770 11.14 -28.22 -56.37
CA VAL A 770 11.40 -29.56 -55.75
C VAL A 770 12.78 -30.22 -56.04
N PRO A 771 13.59 -30.59 -55.02
CA PRO A 771 13.18 -31.59 -54.02
C PRO A 771 13.63 -31.39 -52.56
N ASN A 772 13.16 -32.30 -51.69
CA ASN A 772 13.49 -32.39 -50.27
C ASN A 772 14.99 -32.63 -50.01
N ASN A 773 15.58 -31.91 -49.05
CA ASN A 773 16.61 -32.49 -48.16
C ASN A 773 16.74 -31.68 -46.85
N THR A 774 16.15 -32.18 -45.76
CA THR A 774 16.07 -31.46 -44.48
C THR A 774 17.21 -31.87 -43.53
N GLN A 775 18.38 -31.22 -43.59
CA GLN A 775 19.31 -31.17 -42.43
C GLN A 775 20.51 -30.20 -42.45
N GLN A 776 20.74 -29.35 -43.47
CA GLN A 776 22.02 -28.58 -43.58
C GLN A 776 21.98 -27.05 -43.47
N ASP A 777 20.82 -26.37 -43.50
CA ASP A 777 20.80 -24.89 -43.47
C ASP A 777 20.93 -24.26 -42.06
N VAL A 778 20.60 -25.00 -40.99
CA VAL A 778 20.62 -24.45 -39.61
C VAL A 778 22.05 -24.09 -39.18
N SER A 779 23.03 -24.95 -39.49
CA SER A 779 24.44 -24.75 -39.15
C SER A 779 25.08 -23.53 -39.85
N ASN A 780 24.58 -23.14 -41.03
CA ASN A 780 25.11 -21.98 -41.76
C ASN A 780 24.65 -20.65 -41.14
N LEU A 781 23.48 -20.63 -40.49
CA LEU A 781 22.94 -19.44 -39.84
C LEU A 781 23.65 -19.14 -38.50
N GLU A 782 24.01 -20.17 -37.73
CA GLU A 782 24.84 -20.00 -36.53
C GLU A 782 26.23 -19.45 -36.87
N VAL A 783 26.88 -19.97 -37.93
CA VAL A 783 28.20 -19.49 -38.39
C VAL A 783 28.16 -18.01 -38.80
N ALA A 784 27.06 -17.54 -39.39
CA ALA A 784 26.86 -16.12 -39.68
C ALA A 784 26.75 -15.26 -38.40
N GLY A 785 26.07 -15.77 -37.36
CA GLY A 785 25.99 -15.12 -36.06
C GLY A 785 27.35 -15.02 -35.35
N TYR A 786 28.08 -16.12 -35.25
CA TYR A 786 29.39 -16.15 -34.57
C TYR A 786 30.45 -15.31 -35.29
N THR A 787 30.44 -15.24 -36.62
CA THR A 787 31.37 -14.39 -37.38
C THR A 787 31.05 -12.90 -37.24
N ALA A 788 29.77 -12.51 -37.20
CA ALA A 788 29.37 -11.14 -36.89
C ALA A 788 29.77 -10.74 -35.44
N TYR A 789 29.59 -11.63 -34.47
CA TYR A 789 29.92 -11.35 -33.07
C TYR A 789 31.44 -11.26 -32.84
N SER A 790 32.21 -12.16 -33.46
CA SER A 790 33.69 -12.18 -33.38
C SER A 790 34.33 -10.96 -34.05
N THR A 791 33.77 -10.50 -35.18
CA THR A 791 34.24 -9.26 -35.84
C THR A 791 33.90 -8.01 -35.03
N ALA A 792 32.70 -7.90 -34.46
CA ALA A 792 32.34 -6.80 -33.56
C ALA A 792 33.23 -6.75 -32.29
N LEU A 793 33.49 -7.91 -31.68
CA LEU A 793 34.34 -8.02 -30.49
C LEU A 793 35.80 -7.64 -30.79
N SER A 794 36.38 -8.15 -31.87
CA SER A 794 37.76 -7.83 -32.25
C SER A 794 37.96 -6.36 -32.64
N VAL A 795 36.99 -5.74 -33.31
CA VAL A 795 37.00 -4.28 -33.57
C VAL A 795 36.89 -3.49 -32.26
N THR A 796 36.03 -3.90 -31.33
CA THR A 796 35.89 -3.24 -30.02
C THR A 796 37.18 -3.32 -29.19
N ILE A 797 37.83 -4.48 -29.17
CA ILE A 797 39.13 -4.68 -28.50
C ILE A 797 40.21 -3.83 -29.18
N ALA A 798 40.27 -3.80 -30.52
CA ALA A 798 41.24 -2.99 -31.25
C ALA A 798 41.09 -1.48 -30.97
N ILE A 799 39.86 -0.97 -30.92
CA ILE A 799 39.56 0.42 -30.55
C ILE A 799 39.95 0.69 -29.09
N GLY A 800 39.59 -0.21 -28.16
CA GLY A 800 39.95 -0.10 -26.74
C GLY A 800 41.47 -0.05 -26.51
N CYS A 801 42.22 -0.95 -27.12
CA CYS A 801 43.68 -0.96 -27.08
C CYS A 801 44.27 0.30 -27.72
N SER A 802 43.72 0.78 -28.84
CA SER A 802 44.18 2.01 -29.51
C SER A 802 43.98 3.24 -28.64
N LEU A 803 42.83 3.37 -27.97
CA LEU A 803 42.55 4.47 -27.04
C LEU A 803 43.41 4.40 -25.78
N LEU A 804 43.70 3.20 -25.26
CA LEU A 804 44.61 3.01 -24.12
C LEU A 804 46.04 3.42 -24.49
N ILE A 805 46.55 3.00 -25.66
CA ILE A 805 47.85 3.42 -26.18
C ILE A 805 47.89 4.93 -26.42
N LEU A 806 46.84 5.52 -27.00
CA LEU A 806 46.72 6.98 -27.18
C LEU A 806 46.82 7.72 -25.84
N ASN A 807 46.10 7.28 -24.82
CA ASN A 807 46.14 7.87 -23.48
C ASN A 807 47.54 7.74 -22.86
N VAL A 808 48.20 6.59 -22.96
CA VAL A 808 49.58 6.40 -22.49
C VAL A 808 50.55 7.35 -23.21
N LEU A 809 50.41 7.52 -24.53
CA LEU A 809 51.24 8.46 -25.31
C LEU A 809 50.96 9.93 -24.95
N ILE A 810 49.70 10.30 -24.68
CA ILE A 810 49.34 11.64 -24.19
C ILE A 810 49.96 11.90 -22.81
N PHE A 811 49.85 10.96 -21.86
CA PHE A 811 50.47 11.10 -20.54
C PHE A 811 51.99 11.12 -20.62
N ALA A 812 52.62 10.31 -21.47
CA ALA A 812 54.07 10.34 -21.71
C ALA A 812 54.51 11.68 -22.32
N GLY A 813 53.77 12.21 -23.29
CA GLY A 813 54.02 13.52 -23.91
C GLY A 813 53.91 14.67 -22.89
N VAL A 814 52.84 14.69 -22.09
CA VAL A 814 52.65 15.67 -21.00
C VAL A 814 53.75 15.55 -19.94
N TYR A 815 54.15 14.33 -19.57
CA TYR A 815 55.24 14.11 -18.62
C TYR A 815 56.58 14.61 -19.15
N TYR A 816 56.92 14.28 -20.40
CA TYR A 816 58.14 14.73 -21.06
C TYR A 816 58.18 16.25 -21.24
N GLN A 817 57.06 16.87 -21.62
CA GLN A 817 56.93 18.32 -21.72
C GLN A 817 57.05 19.00 -20.35
N ARG A 818 56.48 18.41 -19.28
CA ARG A 818 56.63 18.91 -17.91
C ARG A 818 58.08 18.81 -17.42
N ASP A 819 58.79 17.73 -17.73
CA ASP A 819 60.19 17.58 -17.29
C ASP A 819 61.15 18.45 -18.10
N LYS A 820 60.96 18.56 -19.43
CA LYS A 820 61.66 19.56 -20.27
C LYS A 820 61.48 20.99 -19.73
N THR A 821 60.26 21.33 -19.30
CA THR A 821 59.96 22.62 -18.66
C THR A 821 60.68 22.76 -17.31
N ARG A 822 60.73 21.70 -16.47
CA ARG A 822 61.50 21.71 -15.21
C ARG A 822 63.01 21.84 -15.43
N LEU A 823 63.57 21.24 -16.47
CA LEU A 823 64.98 21.37 -16.83
C LEU A 823 65.30 22.80 -17.30
N GLN A 824 64.42 23.41 -18.12
CA GLN A 824 64.55 24.82 -18.51
C GLN A 824 64.46 25.77 -17.30
N VAL A 825 63.51 25.54 -16.36
CA VAL A 825 63.41 26.33 -15.12
C VAL A 825 64.66 26.16 -14.24
N LYS A 826 65.21 24.94 -14.11
CA LYS A 826 66.47 24.72 -13.38
C LYS A 826 67.65 25.45 -14.02
N ALA A 827 67.75 25.46 -15.36
CA ALA A 827 68.81 26.18 -16.08
C ALA A 827 68.70 27.71 -15.87
N LEU A 828 67.48 28.27 -15.96
CA LEU A 828 67.22 29.69 -15.69
C LEU A 828 67.53 30.06 -14.23
N GLN A 829 67.19 29.20 -13.27
CA GLN A 829 67.55 29.39 -11.86
C GLN A 829 69.06 29.30 -11.61
N GLN A 830 69.81 28.50 -12.37
CA GLN A 830 71.28 28.49 -12.34
C GLN A 830 71.90 29.75 -12.96
N GLN A 831 71.29 30.34 -14.00
CA GLN A 831 71.70 31.66 -14.50
C GLN A 831 71.43 32.77 -13.48
N GLN A 832 70.24 32.81 -12.86
CA GLN A 832 69.93 33.81 -11.83
C GLN A 832 70.84 33.67 -10.60
N LYS A 833 71.15 32.44 -10.14
CA LYS A 833 72.11 32.21 -9.05
C LYS A 833 73.57 32.53 -9.40
N ARG A 834 73.91 32.81 -10.66
CA ARG A 834 75.24 33.34 -11.04
C ARG A 834 75.35 34.88 -11.00
N ASN A 835 74.22 35.59 -10.98
CA ASN A 835 74.19 37.07 -10.99
C ASN A 835 73.77 37.69 -9.65
N HIS A 836 73.84 36.96 -8.53
CA HIS A 836 73.41 37.46 -7.22
C HIS A 836 74.35 37.12 -6.04
N ASN A 837 75.64 36.91 -6.32
CA ASN A 837 76.69 36.79 -5.29
C ASN A 837 77.51 38.10 -5.13
N SER A 838 76.78 39.22 -5.14
CA SER A 838 77.20 40.57 -4.72
C SER A 838 75.89 41.36 -4.49
N THR A 839 75.62 42.00 -3.36
CA THR A 839 76.52 42.47 -2.29
C THR A 839 75.81 42.36 -0.92
N PHE A 840 76.55 42.42 0.19
CA PHE A 840 76.00 42.63 1.55
C PHE A 840 75.40 44.05 1.68
N ASP A 841 74.25 44.21 2.36
CA ASP A 841 74.14 44.86 3.69
C ASP A 841 72.74 45.40 4.08
N SER A 842 72.22 44.87 5.20
CA SER A 842 71.57 45.60 6.32
C SER A 842 70.20 46.35 6.19
N VAL A 843 69.52 46.46 7.35
CA VAL A 843 68.49 47.45 7.78
C VAL A 843 67.08 47.49 7.11
N SER A 844 66.11 46.89 7.84
CA SER A 844 64.80 47.45 8.27
C SER A 844 63.69 47.93 7.28
N SER A 845 62.48 47.38 7.54
CA SER A 845 61.15 48.05 7.60
C SER A 845 60.09 47.90 6.48
N LYS A 846 58.86 47.62 6.95
CA LYS A 846 57.51 47.90 6.41
C LYS A 846 56.96 47.18 5.15
N HIS A 847 55.72 46.71 5.31
CA HIS A 847 54.70 46.32 4.30
C HIS A 847 54.19 47.54 3.48
N PRO A 848 53.27 47.42 2.46
CA PRO A 848 52.45 46.26 2.05
C PRO A 848 52.33 45.97 0.51
N HIS A 849 51.69 44.84 0.12
CA HIS A 849 50.43 44.77 -0.67
C HIS A 849 50.17 43.37 -1.32
N TYR A 850 48.90 42.94 -1.27
CA TYR A 850 48.13 41.94 -2.07
C TYR A 850 48.83 41.17 -3.23
N PHE A 851 48.57 39.87 -3.46
CA PHE A 851 47.27 39.36 -3.97
C PHE A 851 46.99 37.85 -3.73
N VAL A 852 45.75 37.43 -4.08
CA VAL A 852 45.15 36.06 -4.13
C VAL A 852 45.99 35.05 -4.94
N GLY A 853 45.97 33.72 -4.73
CA GLY A 853 45.24 32.86 -3.78
C GLY A 853 44.79 31.53 -4.42
N HIS A 854 44.25 30.59 -3.63
CA HIS A 854 43.78 29.22 -3.99
C HIS A 854 44.90 28.25 -4.48
N SER A 855 45.08 27.03 -3.96
CA SER A 855 44.17 25.88 -3.69
C SER A 855 43.73 25.16 -4.98
N GLN A 856 43.63 23.82 -5.03
CA GLN A 856 43.48 22.87 -3.91
C GLN A 856 44.07 21.48 -4.22
N SER A 857 44.40 20.73 -3.17
CA SER A 857 44.75 19.31 -3.24
C SER A 857 43.50 18.43 -3.15
N SER A 858 43.54 17.24 -3.76
CA SER A 858 42.76 16.09 -3.30
C SER A 858 43.63 15.17 -2.44
N SER A 859 43.06 14.63 -1.37
CA SER A 859 43.73 13.81 -0.36
C SER A 859 42.75 12.78 0.20
N THR A 860 43.26 11.63 0.60
CA THR A 860 42.45 10.51 1.10
C THR A 860 42.85 10.13 2.54
N ILE A 861 41.90 9.49 3.24
CA ILE A 861 42.09 8.59 4.40
C ILE A 861 42.16 9.23 5.81
N VAL A 862 40.99 9.12 6.49
CA VAL A 862 40.74 8.67 7.88
C VAL A 862 40.89 9.63 9.08
N ASP A 863 39.72 9.88 9.69
CA ASP A 863 39.31 9.99 11.10
C ASP A 863 40.28 10.44 12.21
N ILE A 864 39.79 11.29 13.12
CA ILE A 864 39.25 10.88 14.45
C ILE A 864 38.64 12.08 15.24
N ASP A 865 37.59 11.79 16.04
CA ASP A 865 37.04 12.50 17.21
C ASP A 865 36.34 13.90 17.21
N HIS A 866 35.06 13.83 17.63
CA HIS A 866 34.39 14.55 18.73
C HIS A 866 34.15 16.09 18.83
N GLN A 867 32.96 16.37 19.41
CA GLN A 867 32.58 17.46 20.36
C GLN A 867 32.14 18.87 19.89
N ASP A 868 30.81 19.05 19.94
CA ASP A 868 30.08 20.05 20.77
C ASP A 868 29.86 21.52 20.37
N LYS A 869 28.74 22.02 20.93
CA LYS A 869 28.17 23.40 20.96
C LYS A 869 27.67 23.94 19.60
N ASN A 870 26.42 24.38 19.41
CA ASN A 870 25.42 25.15 20.20
C ASN A 870 25.78 26.64 20.44
N ALA A 871 25.51 27.50 19.45
CA ALA A 871 24.93 28.86 19.58
C ALA A 871 24.48 29.33 18.17
N ILE A 872 23.32 29.94 17.84
CA ILE A 872 22.30 30.80 18.49
C ILE A 872 22.41 32.28 18.04
N ILE A 873 21.27 32.84 17.58
CA ILE A 873 20.96 34.28 17.33
C ILE A 873 21.64 34.98 16.13
N ALA A 874 21.04 35.93 15.39
CA ALA A 874 19.62 36.20 15.06
C ALA A 874 19.46 37.28 13.94
N MET A 875 18.22 37.45 13.46
CA MET A 875 17.53 38.73 13.13
C MET A 875 17.99 39.68 12.00
N THR A 876 17.04 39.89 11.07
CA THR A 876 16.51 41.18 10.54
C THR A 876 17.15 41.98 9.37
N ASN A 877 16.25 42.32 8.44
CA ASN A 877 16.03 43.63 7.77
C ASN A 877 16.83 44.09 6.52
N ARG A 878 16.04 44.28 5.44
CA ARG A 878 16.00 45.40 4.46
C ARG A 878 17.21 45.71 3.54
N MET A 879 16.92 45.61 2.23
CA MET A 879 17.11 46.61 1.14
C MET A 879 17.67 48.00 1.53
N PRO A 880 18.49 48.66 0.67
CA PRO A 880 17.96 49.25 -0.59
C PRO A 880 18.88 49.44 -1.84
N HIS A 881 18.30 49.17 -3.02
CA HIS A 881 18.22 49.97 -4.27
C HIS A 881 19.36 50.85 -4.91
N PHE A 882 19.48 50.66 -6.25
CA PHE A 882 19.51 51.64 -7.38
C PHE A 882 20.82 52.11 -8.09
N THR A 883 20.59 52.59 -9.34
CA THR A 883 21.42 53.19 -10.43
C THR A 883 22.39 52.26 -11.22
N SER A 884 22.53 52.23 -12.57
CA SER A 884 22.33 53.14 -13.76
C SER A 884 23.67 53.72 -14.29
N ALA A 885 24.03 53.81 -15.58
CA ALA A 885 23.56 53.27 -16.89
C ALA A 885 24.60 53.56 -18.02
N ASN A 886 24.44 53.03 -19.27
CA ASN A 886 24.69 53.69 -20.59
C ASN A 886 24.88 52.72 -21.80
N CYS A 887 24.64 53.22 -23.02
CA CYS A 887 24.86 52.57 -24.35
C CYS A 887 25.68 53.50 -25.29
N PRO A 888 25.98 53.16 -26.58
CA PRO A 888 25.06 53.58 -27.67
C PRO A 888 25.04 52.76 -29.00
N ASN A 889 24.00 53.01 -29.82
CA ASN A 889 23.81 52.67 -31.26
C ASN A 889 23.63 51.17 -31.60
N VAL A 890 23.21 50.72 -32.80
CA VAL A 890 22.96 51.38 -34.12
C VAL A 890 21.56 50.97 -34.71
N CYS A 891 21.33 51.08 -36.03
CA CYS A 891 20.06 50.87 -36.75
C CYS A 891 20.22 49.89 -37.95
N HIS A 892 19.23 49.48 -38.77
CA HIS A 892 17.80 49.82 -39.00
C HIS A 892 16.97 48.49 -39.22
N THR A 893 15.72 48.35 -39.71
CA THR A 893 14.70 49.23 -40.34
C THR A 893 13.27 48.65 -40.25
N GLY A 894 12.24 49.47 -39.93
CA GLY A 894 10.84 49.39 -40.42
C GLY A 894 9.95 48.15 -40.10
N ILE A 895 8.61 48.21 -40.03
CA ILE A 895 7.58 49.29 -40.10
C ILE A 895 6.46 48.83 -39.12
N GLN A 896 6.10 49.56 -38.06
CA GLN A 896 4.91 50.46 -37.90
C GLN A 896 3.55 49.86 -38.31
N MET A 897 2.40 50.10 -37.64
CA MET A 897 1.93 51.13 -36.67
C MET A 897 0.90 50.46 -35.70
N SER A 898 0.13 51.03 -34.75
CA SER A 898 -0.16 52.37 -34.14
C SER A 898 -1.00 52.15 -32.83
N ASN A 899 -1.95 53.00 -32.39
CA ASN A 899 -1.84 54.15 -31.46
C ASN A 899 -3.15 54.27 -30.62
N LEU A 900 -3.28 54.87 -29.41
CA LEU A 900 -2.36 55.27 -28.33
C LEU A 900 -3.20 55.64 -27.06
N SER A 901 -2.63 55.55 -25.83
CA SER A 901 -3.10 56.26 -24.59
C SER A 901 -4.48 55.86 -23.98
N GLN A 902 -4.93 56.24 -22.75
CA GLN A 902 -4.44 57.17 -21.70
C GLN A 902 -4.94 56.79 -20.25
N LYS A 903 -4.62 57.60 -19.23
CA LYS A 903 -4.95 57.51 -17.76
C LYS A 903 -5.77 58.76 -17.32
N PRO A 904 -6.22 58.98 -16.04
CA PRO A 904 -6.72 58.09 -14.96
C PRO A 904 -7.90 58.65 -14.04
N SER A 905 -8.67 57.76 -13.40
CA SER A 905 -9.27 57.94 -12.03
C SER A 905 -10.50 58.92 -11.82
N PRO A 906 -11.04 59.21 -10.60
CA PRO A 906 -12.47 58.96 -10.22
C PRO A 906 -13.31 60.22 -9.84
N PRO A 907 -14.64 60.12 -9.51
CA PRO A 907 -15.10 60.04 -8.10
C PRO A 907 -16.44 59.26 -7.88
N SER A 908 -17.41 59.77 -7.07
CA SER A 908 -18.37 58.92 -6.30
C SER A 908 -19.83 59.41 -6.06
N ASN A 909 -20.74 58.43 -5.87
CA ASN A 909 -21.83 58.34 -4.86
C ASN A 909 -23.28 58.90 -5.08
N ARG A 910 -24.25 58.16 -4.50
CA ARG A 910 -25.70 58.40 -4.20
C ARG A 910 -26.74 58.45 -5.35
N GLY A 911 -27.99 57.94 -5.17
CA GLY A 911 -28.53 57.07 -4.08
C GLY A 911 -30.07 56.93 -3.99
N GLN A 912 -30.54 55.95 -3.18
CA GLN A 912 -31.92 55.75 -2.60
C GLN A 912 -33.08 55.42 -3.59
N CYS A 913 -34.19 54.72 -3.24
CA CYS A 913 -34.85 54.49 -1.93
C CYS A 913 -35.64 53.12 -1.79
N THR A 914 -36.26 52.94 -0.60
CA THR A 914 -37.23 51.94 -0.01
C THR A 914 -38.25 51.18 -0.92
N THR A 915 -38.97 50.08 -0.57
CA THR A 915 -39.40 49.45 0.73
C THR A 915 -39.86 47.95 0.63
N LEU A 916 -40.24 47.32 1.77
CA LEU A 916 -40.78 45.94 2.00
C LEU A 916 -42.35 45.92 2.15
N PRO A 917 -43.06 44.84 2.58
CA PRO A 917 -43.13 43.42 2.14
C PRO A 917 -44.58 42.83 2.07
N ARG A 918 -44.78 41.54 1.70
CA ARG A 918 -45.82 40.66 2.32
C ARG A 918 -45.65 39.14 2.08
N LYS A 919 -46.14 38.32 3.02
CA LYS A 919 -46.44 36.87 2.89
C LYS A 919 -47.96 36.67 2.83
N VAL A 920 -48.44 35.61 2.16
CA VAL A 920 -49.51 34.64 2.55
C VAL A 920 -49.40 33.45 1.58
N GLY A 921 -49.86 32.25 1.97
CA GLY A 921 -50.16 31.14 1.05
C GLY A 921 -51.26 30.25 1.63
N PHE A 922 -51.94 29.46 0.80
CA PHE A 922 -52.77 28.30 1.19
C PHE A 922 -53.05 27.37 -0.02
N SER A 923 -53.83 26.30 0.20
CA SER A 923 -53.92 25.08 -0.62
C SER A 923 -55.25 24.89 -1.39
N TYR A 924 -55.49 23.65 -1.86
CA TYR A 924 -56.58 23.11 -2.70
C TYR A 924 -56.32 23.19 -4.23
N GLN A 925 -56.33 22.14 -5.06
CA GLN A 925 -56.97 20.79 -5.12
C GLN A 925 -58.28 20.77 -5.95
N GLN A 926 -58.45 19.67 -6.71
CA GLN A 926 -59.48 19.37 -7.72
C GLN A 926 -59.32 20.12 -9.08
N GLN A 927 -59.59 19.60 -10.29
CA GLN A 927 -59.99 18.29 -10.91
C GLN A 927 -61.20 18.48 -11.86
N SER A 928 -61.34 17.61 -12.88
CA SER A 928 -62.46 17.51 -13.86
C SER A 928 -62.40 18.51 -15.04
N GLN A 929 -62.85 18.23 -16.29
CA GLN A 929 -63.02 16.95 -17.03
C GLN A 929 -63.23 17.19 -18.56
N ILE A 930 -63.67 16.15 -19.31
CA ILE A 930 -63.96 16.00 -20.77
C ILE A 930 -62.81 15.19 -21.45
N CYS A 931 -62.94 13.88 -21.72
CA CYS A 931 -63.79 13.14 -22.70
C CYS A 931 -63.29 13.30 -24.16
N ASN A 932 -63.29 12.28 -25.03
CA ASN A 932 -64.19 11.11 -25.08
C ASN A 932 -63.61 9.87 -25.81
N ALA A 933 -64.19 8.67 -25.54
CA ALA A 933 -64.08 7.38 -26.28
C ALA A 933 -62.68 6.72 -26.40
N SER A 934 -62.48 5.39 -26.38
CA SER A 934 -63.29 4.15 -26.16
C SER A 934 -62.27 2.96 -26.13
N SER A 935 -62.52 1.66 -25.89
CA SER A 935 -63.48 0.76 -25.19
C SER A 935 -62.93 -0.68 -25.44
N CYS A 936 -63.13 -1.81 -24.74
CA CYS A 936 -63.73 -2.34 -23.47
C CYS A 936 -63.24 -3.84 -23.40
N MET A 937 -63.42 -4.76 -22.42
CA MET A 937 -63.84 -4.96 -21.00
C MET A 937 -63.55 -6.49 -20.72
N THR A 938 -63.31 -7.09 -19.54
CA THR A 938 -63.17 -6.69 -18.11
C THR A 938 -62.48 -7.80 -17.28
N LEU A 939 -61.82 -7.39 -16.18
CA LEU A 939 -61.91 -7.81 -14.75
C LEU A 939 -62.75 -9.07 -14.31
N PRO A 940 -62.63 -9.62 -13.06
CA PRO A 940 -61.94 -9.14 -11.84
C PRO A 940 -61.10 -10.20 -11.04
N LYS A 941 -60.88 -9.95 -9.73
CA LYS A 941 -59.96 -10.62 -8.78
C LYS A 941 -60.57 -11.73 -7.90
N ASN A 942 -59.68 -12.51 -7.27
CA ASN A 942 -59.73 -13.10 -5.91
C ASN A 942 -60.61 -14.33 -5.57
N ALA A 943 -59.99 -15.18 -4.72
CA ALA A 943 -60.54 -15.91 -3.56
C ALA A 943 -60.74 -17.45 -3.60
N THR A 944 -60.03 -18.10 -2.65
CA THR A 944 -60.47 -19.20 -1.74
C THR A 944 -60.75 -20.65 -2.21
N PHE A 945 -60.11 -21.55 -1.45
CA PHE A 945 -60.59 -22.85 -0.90
C PHE A 945 -60.56 -24.17 -1.71
N MET A 946 -59.69 -25.08 -1.20
CA MET A 946 -59.91 -26.50 -0.85
C MET A 946 -60.25 -27.60 -1.89
N SER A 947 -59.76 -28.80 -1.55
CA SER A 947 -60.21 -30.15 -1.99
C SER A 947 -59.93 -30.55 -3.46
N SER A 948 -59.63 -31.81 -3.80
CA SER A 948 -59.39 -33.03 -2.99
C SER A 948 -58.61 -34.10 -3.80
N ALA A 949 -58.35 -35.25 -3.14
CA ALA A 949 -57.92 -36.57 -3.60
C ALA A 949 -58.26 -37.00 -5.07
N SER A 950 -57.67 -38.05 -5.68
CA SER A 950 -57.24 -39.32 -5.04
C SER A 950 -56.31 -40.23 -5.88
N ASN A 951 -55.46 -40.99 -5.17
CA ASN A 951 -55.11 -42.41 -5.32
C ASN A 951 -54.99 -43.10 -6.72
N LEU A 952 -53.79 -43.68 -6.95
CA LEU A 952 -53.54 -45.06 -7.47
C LEU A 952 -53.97 -45.41 -8.93
N PRO A 953 -53.59 -46.57 -9.52
CA PRO A 953 -52.86 -47.73 -8.97
C PRO A 953 -51.58 -48.18 -9.73
N ASP A 954 -51.02 -49.31 -9.29
CA ASP A 954 -49.84 -50.03 -9.80
C ASP A 954 -49.96 -50.62 -11.22
N VAL A 955 -48.80 -50.87 -11.85
CA VAL A 955 -48.55 -52.03 -12.75
C VAL A 955 -47.15 -52.61 -12.45
N GLN A 956 -47.00 -53.94 -12.56
CA GLN A 956 -45.78 -54.70 -12.22
C GLN A 956 -45.01 -55.21 -13.46
N ALA A 957 -43.95 -56.01 -13.21
CA ALA A 957 -43.28 -56.95 -14.14
C ALA A 957 -42.17 -56.37 -15.06
N GLN A 958 -41.10 -57.09 -15.42
CA GLN A 958 -40.70 -58.46 -15.04
C GLN A 958 -39.17 -58.72 -15.03
N THR A 959 -38.80 -59.90 -14.55
CA THR A 959 -37.45 -60.42 -14.21
C THR A 959 -36.60 -60.96 -15.38
N GLY A 960 -35.28 -61.05 -15.18
CA GLY A 960 -34.37 -61.97 -15.90
C GLY A 960 -33.13 -62.36 -15.05
N GLN A 961 -32.69 -63.63 -15.09
CA GLN A 961 -31.59 -64.18 -14.27
C GLN A 961 -30.76 -65.27 -14.98
N SER A 962 -29.44 -65.32 -14.68
CA SER A 962 -28.56 -66.50 -14.60
C SER A 962 -27.24 -66.05 -13.92
N GLN A 963 -26.77 -66.64 -12.80
CA GLN A 963 -25.97 -67.88 -12.64
C GLN A 963 -24.69 -67.88 -13.52
N GLY A 964 -23.44 -68.10 -13.05
CA GLY A 964 -22.88 -68.61 -11.77
C GLY A 964 -21.94 -69.82 -12.05
N PRO A 965 -21.03 -70.32 -11.17
CA PRO A 965 -20.57 -69.85 -9.84
C PRO A 965 -19.00 -69.82 -9.68
N GLY A 966 -18.47 -69.58 -8.47
CA GLY A 966 -17.06 -69.82 -8.10
C GLY A 966 -16.70 -69.29 -6.69
N ASN A 967 -16.02 -70.09 -5.84
CA ASN A 967 -15.93 -69.84 -4.39
C ASN A 967 -14.49 -69.89 -3.80
N GLY A 968 -14.24 -69.05 -2.78
CA GLY A 968 -13.24 -69.28 -1.72
C GLY A 968 -12.09 -68.26 -1.57
N SER A 969 -11.55 -67.93 -0.39
CA SER A 969 -12.08 -67.75 0.99
C SER A 969 -10.94 -67.45 2.00
N VAL A 970 -11.27 -66.88 3.18
CA VAL A 970 -10.46 -66.80 4.43
C VAL A 970 -9.48 -65.60 4.61
N LEU A 971 -9.13 -65.33 5.88
CA LEU A 971 -8.63 -64.12 6.58
C LEU A 971 -7.67 -64.59 7.74
N PRO A 972 -6.97 -63.74 8.55
CA PRO A 972 -6.37 -62.40 8.36
C PRO A 972 -4.88 -62.32 8.91
N PRO A 973 -4.37 -61.39 9.81
CA PRO A 973 -2.90 -61.12 9.96
C PRO A 973 -2.27 -61.74 11.25
N PRO A 974 -0.97 -61.52 11.61
CA PRO A 974 -0.60 -60.35 12.48
C PRO A 974 0.90 -59.87 12.54
N SER A 975 1.14 -58.83 13.36
CA SER A 975 2.32 -58.64 14.27
C SER A 975 3.70 -58.13 13.78
N SER A 976 4.49 -57.68 14.77
CA SER A 976 5.86 -57.10 14.74
C SER A 976 6.66 -57.61 15.97
N PRO A 977 7.78 -56.96 16.38
CA PRO A 977 9.15 -57.01 15.88
C PRO A 977 10.01 -58.12 16.55
N PRO A 978 11.34 -58.15 16.38
CA PRO A 978 12.21 -57.87 17.54
C PRO A 978 13.54 -57.16 17.22
N SER A 979 14.33 -56.86 18.25
CA SER A 979 15.65 -56.20 18.21
C SER A 979 16.77 -57.07 18.82
N GLN A 980 18.05 -56.78 18.50
CA GLN A 980 19.20 -57.12 19.37
C GLN A 980 20.46 -56.28 19.04
N HIS A 981 21.44 -56.27 19.97
CA HIS A 981 22.63 -55.40 19.99
C HIS A 981 23.91 -56.08 19.47
N PHE A 982 24.92 -55.28 19.07
CA PHE A 982 26.32 -55.20 19.61
C PHE A 982 27.07 -54.10 18.79
N SER A 983 27.64 -53.03 19.35
CA SER A 983 29.06 -52.86 19.77
C SER A 983 30.11 -53.17 18.67
N GLN A 984 31.15 -52.36 18.37
CA GLN A 984 31.80 -51.25 19.12
C GLN A 984 32.68 -50.33 18.24
N LYS A 985 32.89 -49.07 18.68
CA LYS A 985 34.07 -48.17 18.52
C LYS A 985 34.77 -47.92 17.14
N SER A 986 35.01 -46.62 16.91
CA SER A 986 36.09 -46.02 16.08
C SER A 986 35.94 -46.16 14.54
N ARG A 987 36.58 -45.33 13.71
CA ARG A 987 37.64 -44.32 13.94
C ARG A 987 37.51 -43.15 12.94
N VAL A 988 37.99 -41.96 13.32
CA VAL A 988 38.15 -40.80 12.40
C VAL A 988 39.36 -41.03 11.49
N PRO A 989 39.30 -40.58 10.22
CA PRO A 989 40.42 -39.90 9.57
C PRO A 989 40.08 -38.44 9.22
N GLN A 990 41.10 -37.59 9.33
CA GLN A 990 41.11 -36.18 8.89
C GLN A 990 42.41 -35.99 8.08
N ALA A 991 42.51 -34.90 7.29
CA ALA A 991 43.62 -34.54 6.38
C ALA A 991 43.66 -35.30 5.03
N ALA A 992 44.17 -34.74 3.93
CA ALA A 992 44.37 -33.31 3.58
C ALA A 992 44.73 -33.13 2.08
N MET A 993 44.43 -31.93 1.54
CA MET A 993 45.11 -31.14 0.49
C MET A 993 45.57 -31.75 -0.87
N SER A 994 45.54 -30.89 -1.91
CA SER A 994 46.13 -31.03 -3.27
C SER A 994 45.45 -32.09 -4.18
N GLU A 995 45.39 -32.00 -5.53
CA GLU A 995 45.88 -31.07 -6.57
C GLU A 995 44.70 -30.71 -7.53
N MET A 996 44.51 -29.49 -8.06
CA MET A 996 45.17 -28.77 -9.17
C MET A 996 44.69 -29.16 -10.61
N ASN A 997 44.25 -28.16 -11.38
CA ASN A 997 44.04 -28.09 -12.86
C ASN A 997 43.10 -29.10 -13.57
N VAL A 998 41.94 -28.59 -14.06
CA VAL A 998 41.68 -28.32 -15.49
C VAL A 998 40.97 -26.97 -15.59
#